data_AF-A0A819T4A5-F1
#
_entry.id   AF-A0A819T4A5-F1
#
_cell.length_a   1.000
_cell.length_b   1.000
_cell.length_c   1.000
_cell.angle_alpha   90.00
_cell.angle_beta   90.00
_cell.angle_gamma   90.00
#
_symmetry.space_group_name_H-M   'P 1'
#
loop_
_entity.id
_entity.type
_entity.pdbx_description
1 polymer ?
#
loop_
_entity_poly.entity_id
_entity_poly.type
_entity_poly.pdbx_seq_one_letter_code
_entity_poly.pdbx_strand_id
1 'polypeptide(L)'
;MLKIWFYILIILQKITNAPEISYNQPKLPSCPQWDPHGITVANETTAGVGVVDIFIDRNNTVYVTNQYDNEIEIWNVEDLILKTIKLDNLFEAWGLFVTIDENVYVGSDSKKNVEKWTLNETRGTFVMNTFDACPGMFIDIENNIYCSLGESHKVIKQSLDNNSNIISVVAGNGSKGSANNMLNRPRGIFVTINFDLYVADCWNDRIQLFKFGQLNGITITDSTSSFNLLKPTGVFLDSDNYIYIVDNAHHRIIGSRSTGFYCIAGCTSNPGSTSTHLKYPYAAVFDNFGNIFVTDQNNDRIQKFLLITNNSNSSPIIQSTYSSILTENSEIFAHIDCEKLNYYYETIQIEVNESGCYNLVSKSPIDTFGYIYQDYFKPIIPTDNSFSHIGPKYTDNQFKFETSLLFNTKYILVVTTLHPNITGNFSVIATGPNHVIFNRINVSWSIQKIYSSELPINDQVYPRSGCQLFSYYYDAVEINVIESGYYIFTSNSIMNTYGFIYENNFDVFQYKKNLIFEDNINGCNNQFKISIQLQANTKYVFVVTTSYPNVTGNYSLLVYGPNNITLHPIYNFPQNFQNQYSSALTPSNRKYTREKCRLANNYYEDIEINVMTSGSYTITSHSSINTFGYLYKDRFNPLNFQENLIIQNDEGCDDSQFQIAVNLDTNSTYVLVVTTFLPNITGEFLISAFGPDKINFNPIGIQTIYTSILTKDTQTYSRVCGRTGYYYETIEINVENSSIYRFDSNSSIILYGYLYENNFNPFNPTDNLITQSNYSCGAYQFQFTAYLHFNITYILVLTTFHSNVQGPFSLIIYGSNNITLNRTIFNHDDCIVGDRCNSYTKGIGLTLDDILRNEIRRNTTMNNQSFLIKMSTALTTIIFVGGLINSILSLITFQNLELRKVGCGIYLLSSSITSLLTISMLTMKFWFVILTQINLSVNKLILQIGCISIEPILKLSVYVDTWLNACVAVERAVNVSQGVRFNKIRSKRIARRINIILPLFVMITIIHEPIHRHLLEYTTEKYTSQQYDYLTNQTNNTDKYEMEYHTLCVINYSSSLQDYNTAILFFHLVTPFIANFISAFYIVFGTARQRSITRTKQTYIRHILEQFIEHKQLIISPLILLILSMPRLIISLISGCVDVSNNPWLYLSGYFISFTPSMLIFIVFVFPSKLYMKTFRESFQKFRRSTY
;
A
#
# COMPACT_ATOMS: atom_id res chain seq x y z
N MET A 1 -32.01 -24.57 -6.41
CA MET A 1 -31.90 -26.03 -6.13
C MET A 1 -30.66 -26.62 -6.80
N LEU A 2 -30.69 -27.31 -7.95
CA LEU A 2 -29.49 -28.00 -8.48
C LEU A 2 -28.25 -27.11 -8.68
N LYS A 3 -28.40 -25.90 -9.25
CA LYS A 3 -27.26 -24.94 -9.37
C LYS A 3 -26.61 -24.58 -8.03
N ILE A 4 -27.37 -24.61 -6.93
CA ILE A 4 -26.85 -24.33 -5.57
C ILE A 4 -26.06 -25.54 -5.05
N TRP A 5 -26.55 -26.75 -5.30
CA TRP A 5 -25.81 -27.99 -4.98
C TRP A 5 -24.48 -28.08 -5.75
N PHE A 6 -24.45 -27.69 -7.02
CA PHE A 6 -23.21 -27.64 -7.80
C PHE A 6 -22.20 -26.65 -7.21
N TYR A 7 -22.64 -25.45 -6.83
CA TYR A 7 -21.80 -24.44 -6.17
C TYR A 7 -21.24 -24.93 -4.83
N ILE A 8 -22.06 -25.60 -4.02
CA ILE A 8 -21.64 -26.17 -2.73
C ILE A 8 -20.59 -27.28 -2.93
N LEU A 9 -20.70 -28.09 -4.00
CA LEU A 9 -19.73 -29.14 -4.30
C LEU A 9 -18.35 -28.56 -4.66
N ILE A 10 -18.32 -27.49 -5.48
CA ILE A 10 -17.10 -26.79 -5.88
C ILE A 10 -16.43 -26.14 -4.64
N ILE A 11 -17.22 -25.51 -3.77
CA ILE A 11 -16.70 -24.92 -2.52
C ILE A 11 -16.10 -26.00 -1.60
N LEU A 12 -16.77 -27.16 -1.44
CA LEU A 12 -16.24 -28.26 -0.63
C LEU A 12 -14.92 -28.82 -1.17
N GLN A 13 -14.70 -28.79 -2.49
CA GLN A 13 -13.47 -29.28 -3.12
C GLN A 13 -12.27 -28.33 -2.92
N LYS A 14 -12.50 -27.02 -2.77
CA LYS A 14 -11.43 -26.05 -2.46
C LYS A 14 -10.95 -26.07 -1.00
N ILE A 15 -11.68 -26.68 -0.07
CA ILE A 15 -11.43 -26.55 1.38
C ILE A 15 -10.43 -27.59 1.94
N THR A 16 -10.13 -28.68 1.22
CA THR A 16 -9.38 -29.82 1.79
C THR A 16 -7.86 -29.76 1.64
N ASN A 17 -7.33 -28.88 0.79
CA ASN A 17 -5.88 -28.78 0.53
C ASN A 17 -5.38 -27.41 1.00
N ALA A 18 -4.18 -27.37 1.59
CA ALA A 18 -3.43 -26.12 1.64
C ALA A 18 -3.03 -25.73 0.21
N PRO A 19 -3.09 -24.44 -0.18
CA PRO A 19 -2.71 -24.03 -1.53
C PRO A 19 -1.22 -24.25 -1.74
N GLU A 20 -0.90 -25.18 -2.64
CA GLU A 20 0.47 -25.51 -3.01
C GLU A 20 1.01 -24.53 -4.05
N ILE A 21 2.04 -23.76 -3.70
CA ILE A 21 2.76 -22.87 -4.63
C ILE A 21 3.49 -23.69 -5.71
N SER A 22 3.52 -23.24 -6.96
CA SER A 22 4.23 -23.93 -8.05
C SER A 22 5.72 -23.58 -8.16
N TYR A 23 6.10 -22.40 -7.64
CA TYR A 23 7.45 -21.84 -7.72
C TYR A 23 8.29 -22.17 -6.48
N ASN A 24 9.62 -22.09 -6.62
CA ASN A 24 10.57 -22.25 -5.51
C ASN A 24 10.71 -20.95 -4.70
N GLN A 25 10.55 -21.03 -3.38
CA GLN A 25 10.80 -19.93 -2.43
C GLN A 25 11.63 -20.47 -1.24
N PRO A 26 12.95 -20.71 -1.46
CA PRO A 26 13.78 -21.47 -0.53
C PRO A 26 14.04 -20.73 0.78
N LYS A 27 14.31 -21.47 1.86
CA LYS A 27 14.79 -20.89 3.12
C LYS A 27 16.32 -20.86 3.15
N LEU A 28 16.87 -19.67 2.97
CA LEU A 28 18.31 -19.44 2.91
C LEU A 28 18.94 -19.28 4.32
N PRO A 29 20.26 -19.51 4.47
CA PRO A 29 20.98 -19.22 5.71
C PRO A 29 21.06 -17.69 5.98
N SER A 30 21.41 -17.30 7.20
CA SER A 30 21.40 -15.89 7.66
C SER A 30 22.38 -14.95 6.93
N CYS A 31 23.41 -15.51 6.31
CA CYS A 31 24.31 -14.81 5.39
C CYS A 31 24.55 -15.73 4.19
N PRO A 32 23.66 -15.72 3.17
CA PRO A 32 23.81 -16.58 2.02
C PRO A 32 24.89 -16.03 1.08
N GLN A 33 25.68 -16.92 0.51
CA GLN A 33 26.73 -16.62 -0.45
C GLN A 33 26.61 -17.59 -1.61
N TRP A 34 26.89 -17.12 -2.82
CA TRP A 34 26.97 -17.96 -4.01
C TRP A 34 28.38 -17.93 -4.57
N ASP A 35 28.80 -18.99 -5.25
CA ASP A 35 30.04 -18.95 -6.04
C ASP A 35 29.87 -17.91 -7.16
N PRO A 36 30.74 -16.88 -7.25
CA PRO A 36 30.65 -15.87 -8.31
C PRO A 36 30.94 -16.45 -9.71
N HIS A 37 31.43 -17.68 -9.83
CA HIS A 37 31.61 -18.35 -11.12
C HIS A 37 30.31 -19.06 -11.54
N GLY A 38 29.56 -18.43 -12.44
CA GLY A 38 28.38 -19.02 -13.06
C GLY A 38 28.73 -20.25 -13.89
N ILE A 39 28.01 -21.35 -13.64
CA ILE A 39 28.03 -22.55 -14.49
C ILE A 39 27.04 -22.31 -15.63
N THR A 40 27.53 -22.27 -16.88
CA THR A 40 26.64 -22.21 -18.04
C THR A 40 25.90 -23.55 -18.18
N VAL A 41 24.59 -23.56 -17.93
CA VAL A 41 23.75 -24.78 -17.97
C VAL A 41 23.02 -24.94 -19.31
N ALA A 42 22.85 -23.85 -20.06
CA ALA A 42 22.30 -23.82 -21.41
C ALA A 42 22.92 -22.65 -22.19
N ASN A 43 23.03 -22.76 -23.51
CA ASN A 43 23.62 -21.77 -24.41
C ASN A 43 22.75 -21.54 -25.67
N GLU A 44 23.23 -20.75 -26.62
CA GLU A 44 22.58 -20.45 -27.90
C GLU A 44 22.04 -21.69 -28.66
N THR A 45 22.65 -22.87 -28.47
CA THR A 45 22.26 -24.12 -29.14
C THR A 45 21.21 -24.95 -28.39
N THR A 46 20.87 -24.57 -27.15
CA THR A 46 19.94 -25.31 -26.27
C THR A 46 18.88 -24.44 -25.59
N ALA A 47 19.02 -23.12 -25.64
CA ALA A 47 18.03 -22.14 -25.14
C ALA A 47 17.71 -21.04 -26.18
N GLY A 48 18.29 -21.13 -27.37
CA GLY A 48 18.12 -20.17 -28.46
C GLY A 48 18.84 -18.84 -28.23
N VAL A 49 18.63 -17.90 -29.15
CA VAL A 49 19.23 -16.55 -29.12
C VAL A 49 18.26 -15.55 -28.50
N GLY A 50 18.68 -14.75 -27.52
CA GLY A 50 17.80 -13.76 -26.87
C GLY A 50 16.83 -14.36 -25.85
N VAL A 51 17.31 -15.22 -24.95
CA VAL A 51 16.56 -15.70 -23.77
C VAL A 51 15.98 -14.55 -22.95
N VAL A 52 14.69 -14.63 -22.59
CA VAL A 52 13.96 -13.57 -21.87
C VAL A 52 13.69 -14.01 -20.44
N ASP A 53 12.75 -14.94 -20.25
CA ASP A 53 12.24 -15.35 -18.94
C ASP A 53 12.56 -16.81 -18.63
N ILE A 54 12.55 -17.15 -17.34
CA ILE A 54 12.91 -18.47 -16.82
C ILE A 54 12.04 -18.84 -15.62
N PHE A 55 11.46 -20.03 -15.65
CA PHE A 55 10.71 -20.61 -14.54
C PHE A 55 11.36 -21.92 -14.11
N ILE A 56 11.41 -22.19 -12.80
CA ILE A 56 11.83 -23.49 -12.25
C ILE A 56 10.76 -23.97 -11.28
N ASP A 57 10.23 -25.16 -11.54
CA ASP A 57 9.22 -25.80 -10.67
C ASP A 57 9.84 -26.50 -9.46
N ARG A 58 9.00 -27.01 -8.54
CA ARG A 58 9.46 -27.73 -7.34
C ARG A 58 10.12 -29.10 -7.61
N ASN A 59 10.02 -29.62 -8.84
CA ASN A 59 10.73 -30.83 -9.29
C ASN A 59 12.08 -30.48 -9.96
N ASN A 60 12.50 -29.22 -9.91
CA ASN A 60 13.65 -28.68 -10.62
C ASN A 60 13.58 -28.89 -12.16
N THR A 61 12.38 -28.87 -12.74
CA THR A 61 12.24 -28.69 -14.19
C THR A 61 12.40 -27.21 -14.53
N VAL A 62 13.29 -26.91 -15.47
CA VAL A 62 13.52 -25.57 -16.01
C VAL A 62 12.64 -25.40 -17.26
N TYR A 63 12.02 -24.24 -17.38
CA TYR A 63 11.25 -23.80 -18.53
C TYR A 63 11.76 -22.41 -18.94
N VAL A 64 11.97 -22.18 -20.24
CA VAL A 64 12.59 -20.94 -20.76
C VAL A 64 11.83 -20.40 -21.96
N THR A 65 11.66 -19.08 -22.01
CA THR A 65 11.16 -18.35 -23.18
C THR A 65 12.27 -17.59 -23.89
N ASN A 66 12.09 -17.45 -25.20
CA ASN A 66 13.01 -16.80 -26.11
C ASN A 66 12.23 -15.76 -26.94
N GLN A 67 12.84 -14.60 -27.20
CA GLN A 67 12.17 -13.53 -27.94
C GLN A 67 11.97 -13.87 -29.43
N TYR A 68 12.93 -14.57 -30.05
CA TYR A 68 13.01 -14.78 -31.50
C TYR A 68 12.65 -16.21 -31.91
N ASP A 69 12.98 -17.19 -31.09
CA ASP A 69 12.66 -18.60 -31.30
C ASP A 69 11.23 -18.89 -30.80
N ASN A 70 10.39 -19.44 -31.69
CA ASN A 70 8.97 -19.70 -31.42
C ASN A 70 8.78 -21.04 -30.69
N GLU A 71 9.62 -21.34 -29.69
CA GLU A 71 9.59 -22.58 -28.92
C GLU A 71 9.86 -22.30 -27.43
N ILE A 72 9.23 -23.07 -26.53
CA ILE A 72 9.55 -23.08 -25.10
C ILE A 72 10.50 -24.24 -24.84
N GLU A 73 11.68 -23.97 -24.32
CA GLU A 73 12.69 -24.98 -23.99
C GLU A 73 12.50 -25.51 -22.56
N ILE A 74 12.46 -26.84 -22.40
CA ILE A 74 12.11 -27.50 -21.15
C ILE A 74 13.05 -28.70 -20.89
N TRP A 75 13.72 -28.71 -19.73
CA TRP A 75 14.59 -29.82 -19.29
C TRP A 75 14.61 -29.93 -17.76
N ASN A 76 15.18 -30.99 -17.19
CA ASN A 76 15.37 -31.08 -15.73
C ASN A 76 16.81 -30.70 -15.35
N VAL A 77 17.01 -30.06 -14.20
CA VAL A 77 18.35 -29.68 -13.71
C VAL A 77 19.28 -30.89 -13.52
N GLU A 78 18.73 -32.08 -13.27
CA GLU A 78 19.50 -33.33 -13.08
C GLU A 78 19.63 -34.16 -14.37
N ASP A 79 18.65 -34.08 -15.29
CA ASP A 79 18.60 -34.83 -16.56
C ASP A 79 18.46 -33.89 -17.78
N LEU A 80 19.52 -33.83 -18.61
CA LEU A 80 19.62 -33.00 -19.84
C LEU A 80 18.73 -33.46 -21.01
N ILE A 81 17.57 -34.06 -20.74
CA ILE A 81 16.60 -34.47 -21.76
C ILE A 81 15.73 -33.27 -22.15
N LEU A 82 16.19 -32.53 -23.16
CA LEU A 82 15.51 -31.38 -23.73
C LEU A 82 14.16 -31.77 -24.39
N LYS A 83 13.14 -30.94 -24.16
CA LYS A 83 11.79 -31.04 -24.74
C LYS A 83 11.35 -29.63 -25.16
N THR A 84 10.78 -29.49 -26.35
CA THR A 84 10.25 -28.20 -26.85
C THR A 84 8.73 -28.21 -26.93
N ILE A 85 8.07 -27.13 -26.49
CA ILE A 85 6.70 -26.79 -26.91
C ILE A 85 6.79 -25.81 -28.08
N LYS A 86 6.34 -26.22 -29.28
CA LYS A 86 6.35 -25.35 -30.47
C LYS A 86 5.16 -24.40 -30.47
N LEU A 87 5.44 -23.10 -30.51
CA LEU A 87 4.46 -22.02 -30.55
C LEU A 87 3.99 -21.77 -32.00
N ASP A 88 2.97 -20.91 -32.16
CA ASP A 88 2.62 -20.40 -33.50
C ASP A 88 3.77 -19.56 -34.08
N ASN A 89 3.90 -19.52 -35.41
CA ASN A 89 4.85 -18.60 -36.06
C ASN A 89 4.54 -17.13 -35.70
N LEU A 90 5.58 -16.36 -35.38
CA LEU A 90 5.50 -14.96 -34.94
C LEU A 90 4.78 -14.80 -33.59
N PHE A 91 5.07 -15.65 -32.61
CA PHE A 91 4.54 -15.53 -31.25
C PHE A 91 5.28 -14.51 -30.39
N GLU A 92 6.59 -14.36 -30.54
CA GLU A 92 7.46 -13.46 -29.74
C GLU A 92 7.18 -13.59 -28.23
N ALA A 93 7.72 -14.66 -27.62
CA ALA A 93 7.47 -15.01 -26.23
C ALA A 93 8.27 -14.11 -25.27
N TRP A 94 7.59 -13.56 -24.26
CA TRP A 94 8.23 -12.82 -23.16
C TRP A 94 8.01 -13.54 -21.83
N GLY A 95 7.09 -13.05 -20.98
CA GLY A 95 6.89 -13.59 -19.63
C GLY A 95 6.33 -15.01 -19.61
N LEU A 96 6.77 -15.79 -18.61
CA LEU A 96 6.51 -17.22 -18.44
C LEU A 96 6.01 -17.53 -17.02
N PHE A 97 5.03 -18.43 -16.89
CA PHE A 97 4.69 -18.99 -15.57
C PHE A 97 4.11 -20.40 -15.69
N VAL A 98 4.48 -21.31 -14.79
CA VAL A 98 3.95 -22.69 -14.77
C VAL A 98 3.18 -22.93 -13.48
N THR A 99 1.98 -23.49 -13.57
CA THR A 99 1.20 -23.90 -12.39
C THR A 99 1.49 -25.36 -12.00
N ILE A 100 1.09 -25.77 -10.79
CA ILE A 100 1.37 -27.11 -10.26
C ILE A 100 0.74 -28.26 -11.09
N ASP A 101 -0.26 -27.94 -11.91
CA ASP A 101 -0.91 -28.85 -12.86
C ASP A 101 -0.16 -28.95 -14.21
N GLU A 102 1.16 -28.66 -14.25
CA GLU A 102 2.04 -28.63 -15.44
C GLU A 102 1.54 -27.74 -16.61
N ASN A 103 0.69 -26.76 -16.30
CA ASN A 103 0.15 -25.83 -17.29
C ASN A 103 1.07 -24.63 -17.48
N VAL A 104 1.58 -24.45 -18.70
CA VAL A 104 2.54 -23.40 -19.06
C VAL A 104 1.80 -22.20 -19.65
N TYR A 105 1.87 -21.05 -19.00
CA TYR A 105 1.31 -19.79 -19.48
C TYR A 105 2.44 -18.95 -20.08
N VAL A 106 2.20 -18.35 -21.25
CA VAL A 106 3.19 -17.52 -21.97
C VAL A 106 2.54 -16.24 -22.46
N GLY A 107 3.18 -15.10 -22.20
CA GLY A 107 2.83 -13.80 -22.77
C GLY A 107 3.45 -13.59 -24.15
N SER A 108 2.65 -13.09 -25.09
CA SER A 108 3.06 -12.71 -26.45
C SER A 108 3.02 -11.18 -26.62
N ASP A 109 4.10 -10.60 -27.15
CA ASP A 109 4.13 -9.19 -27.56
C ASP A 109 3.38 -8.99 -28.89
N SER A 110 3.68 -9.82 -29.90
CA SER A 110 3.08 -9.73 -31.24
C SER A 110 1.55 -9.94 -31.24
N LYS A 111 1.04 -10.93 -30.48
CA LYS A 111 -0.41 -11.21 -30.34
C LYS A 111 -1.08 -10.36 -29.25
N LYS A 112 -0.31 -9.72 -28.37
CA LYS A 112 -0.80 -8.91 -27.22
C LYS A 112 -1.78 -9.68 -26.33
N ASN A 113 -1.42 -10.93 -26.04
CA ASN A 113 -2.23 -11.85 -25.26
C ASN A 113 -1.38 -12.73 -24.32
N VAL A 114 -2.06 -13.49 -23.46
CA VAL A 114 -1.50 -14.67 -22.80
C VAL A 114 -2.18 -15.90 -23.37
N GLU A 115 -1.38 -16.89 -23.74
CA GLU A 115 -1.84 -18.22 -24.14
C GLU A 115 -1.31 -19.30 -23.17
N LYS A 116 -2.14 -20.30 -22.92
CA LYS A 116 -1.85 -21.48 -22.10
C LYS A 116 -1.56 -22.68 -23.00
N TRP A 117 -0.48 -23.37 -22.68
CA TRP A 117 0.07 -24.51 -23.40
C TRP A 117 0.28 -25.70 -22.45
N THR A 118 0.42 -26.90 -23.02
CA THR A 118 0.85 -28.11 -22.33
C THR A 118 1.83 -28.89 -23.20
N LEU A 119 2.63 -29.77 -22.60
CA LEU A 119 3.74 -30.51 -23.23
C LEU A 119 3.41 -31.36 -24.47
N ASN A 120 2.13 -31.53 -24.83
CA ASN A 120 1.69 -32.32 -26.00
C ASN A 120 0.74 -31.54 -26.93
N GLU A 121 0.41 -30.28 -26.64
CA GLU A 121 -0.51 -29.48 -27.45
C GLU A 121 0.24 -28.66 -28.51
N THR A 122 -0.30 -28.66 -29.74
CA THR A 122 0.30 -27.97 -30.91
C THR A 122 -0.32 -26.60 -31.19
N ARG A 123 -1.13 -26.08 -30.25
CA ARG A 123 -1.78 -24.76 -30.30
C ARG A 123 -2.05 -24.24 -28.89
N GLY A 124 -1.78 -22.97 -28.67
CA GLY A 124 -2.10 -22.27 -27.44
C GLY A 124 -3.60 -22.08 -27.25
N THR A 125 -4.04 -22.08 -26.00
CA THR A 125 -5.40 -21.71 -25.61
C THR A 125 -5.40 -20.29 -25.06
N PHE A 126 -6.18 -19.40 -25.66
CA PHE A 126 -6.24 -17.98 -25.24
C PHE A 126 -6.78 -17.82 -23.81
N VAL A 127 -6.12 -16.99 -22.99
CA VAL A 127 -6.41 -16.78 -21.57
C VAL A 127 -6.79 -15.33 -21.23
N MET A 128 -5.97 -14.38 -21.68
CA MET A 128 -6.06 -12.95 -21.35
C MET A 128 -5.70 -12.12 -22.58
N ASN A 129 -6.39 -11.01 -22.79
CA ASN A 129 -5.94 -9.95 -23.69
C ASN A 129 -5.20 -8.89 -22.85
N THR A 130 -3.92 -8.68 -23.13
CA THR A 130 -3.06 -7.75 -22.39
C THR A 130 -3.01 -6.36 -23.04
N PHE A 131 -3.39 -6.25 -24.32
CA PHE A 131 -3.31 -5.04 -25.17
C PHE A 131 -1.89 -4.48 -25.38
N ASP A 132 -0.89 -5.15 -24.81
CA ASP A 132 0.52 -4.74 -24.70
C ASP A 132 1.36 -5.99 -24.37
N ALA A 133 2.69 -5.91 -24.45
CA ALA A 133 3.58 -6.98 -24.06
C ALA A 133 3.39 -7.37 -22.58
N CYS A 134 3.59 -8.64 -22.26
CA CYS A 134 3.57 -9.16 -20.89
C CYS A 134 4.98 -9.61 -20.43
N PRO A 135 5.92 -8.68 -20.16
CA PRO A 135 7.31 -9.01 -19.81
C PRO A 135 7.51 -9.61 -18.41
N GLY A 136 6.53 -9.47 -17.50
CA GLY A 136 6.56 -10.07 -16.18
C GLY A 136 5.20 -10.64 -15.84
N MET A 137 5.16 -11.92 -15.51
CA MET A 137 3.91 -12.67 -15.29
C MET A 137 4.00 -13.49 -14.00
N PHE A 138 2.89 -13.59 -13.29
CA PHE A 138 2.81 -14.35 -12.04
C PHE A 138 1.39 -14.89 -11.83
N ILE A 139 1.22 -16.12 -11.32
CA ILE A 139 -0.11 -16.65 -10.95
C ILE A 139 -0.16 -16.88 -9.44
N ASP A 140 -1.14 -16.26 -8.78
CA ASP A 140 -1.29 -16.35 -7.32
C ASP A 140 -2.00 -17.64 -6.85
N ILE A 141 -1.95 -17.88 -5.54
CA ILE A 141 -2.59 -19.03 -4.88
C ILE A 141 -4.13 -19.05 -4.95
N GLU A 142 -4.76 -17.98 -5.45
CA GLU A 142 -6.20 -17.90 -5.74
C GLU A 142 -6.50 -18.15 -7.24
N ASN A 143 -5.51 -18.60 -8.01
CA ASN A 143 -5.58 -18.83 -9.45
C ASN A 143 -5.92 -17.56 -10.24
N ASN A 144 -5.31 -16.43 -9.84
CA ASN A 144 -5.35 -15.19 -10.61
C ASN A 144 -4.00 -14.91 -11.26
N ILE A 145 -4.05 -14.59 -12.55
CA ILE A 145 -2.90 -14.20 -13.35
C ILE A 145 -2.67 -12.69 -13.25
N TYR A 146 -1.43 -12.31 -12.96
CA TYR A 146 -0.90 -10.96 -12.96
C TYR A 146 0.00 -10.78 -14.18
N CYS A 147 -0.04 -9.61 -14.78
CA CYS A 147 0.78 -9.25 -15.94
C CYS A 147 1.21 -7.79 -15.82
N SER A 148 2.51 -7.52 -15.85
CA SER A 148 3.02 -6.16 -16.06
C SER A 148 2.87 -5.78 -17.53
N LEU A 149 2.52 -4.53 -17.80
CA LEU A 149 2.34 -3.98 -19.13
C LEU A 149 3.31 -2.80 -19.29
N GLY A 150 4.34 -3.00 -20.10
CA GLY A 150 5.47 -2.10 -20.22
C GLY A 150 5.06 -0.74 -20.78
N GLU A 151 4.63 -0.71 -22.03
CA GLU A 151 4.27 0.54 -22.72
C GLU A 151 2.96 1.15 -22.19
N SER A 152 2.17 0.36 -21.45
CA SER A 152 0.94 0.79 -20.77
C SER A 152 1.14 1.23 -19.31
N HIS A 153 2.38 1.28 -18.80
CA HIS A 153 2.73 1.90 -17.51
C HIS A 153 1.93 1.38 -16.29
N LYS A 154 1.61 0.08 -16.25
CA LYS A 154 0.77 -0.53 -15.20
C LYS A 154 0.99 -2.03 -15.04
N VAL A 155 0.41 -2.60 -13.98
CA VAL A 155 0.26 -4.05 -13.77
C VAL A 155 -1.23 -4.37 -13.67
N ILE A 156 -1.67 -5.38 -14.39
CA ILE A 156 -3.06 -5.86 -14.43
C ILE A 156 -3.21 -7.24 -13.78
N LYS A 157 -4.45 -7.57 -13.36
CA LYS A 157 -4.86 -8.85 -12.78
C LYS A 157 -6.14 -9.36 -13.45
N GLN A 158 -6.23 -10.66 -13.71
CA GLN A 158 -7.46 -11.36 -14.11
C GLN A 158 -7.57 -12.69 -13.34
N SER A 159 -8.79 -13.12 -13.00
CA SER A 159 -9.04 -14.44 -12.41
C SER A 159 -9.12 -15.52 -13.51
N LEU A 160 -8.51 -16.69 -13.29
CA LEU A 160 -8.59 -17.83 -14.22
C LEU A 160 -9.78 -18.75 -13.91
N ASP A 161 -10.29 -18.74 -12.67
CA ASP A 161 -11.41 -19.55 -12.21
C ASP A 161 -12.79 -19.08 -12.70
N ASN A 162 -12.91 -17.79 -13.03
CA ASN A 162 -14.16 -17.19 -13.45
C ASN A 162 -14.10 -16.90 -14.95
N ASN A 163 -15.09 -17.38 -15.72
CA ASN A 163 -15.29 -17.04 -17.15
C ASN A 163 -15.71 -15.56 -17.37
N SER A 164 -15.31 -14.67 -16.47
CA SER A 164 -15.46 -13.23 -16.57
C SER A 164 -14.10 -12.64 -16.97
N ASN A 165 -14.00 -12.15 -18.20
CA ASN A 165 -12.81 -11.45 -18.72
C ASN A 165 -12.67 -10.03 -18.12
N ILE A 166 -12.84 -9.92 -16.79
CA ILE A 166 -12.75 -8.68 -16.03
C ILE A 166 -11.29 -8.54 -15.60
N ILE A 167 -10.62 -7.58 -16.24
CA ILE A 167 -9.25 -7.18 -15.92
C ILE A 167 -9.32 -6.01 -14.93
N SER A 168 -8.58 -6.10 -13.83
CA SER A 168 -8.37 -4.99 -12.89
C SER A 168 -6.94 -4.47 -12.97
N VAL A 169 -6.74 -3.18 -12.68
CA VAL A 169 -5.41 -2.58 -12.50
C VAL A 169 -5.03 -2.71 -11.02
N VAL A 170 -3.81 -3.19 -10.75
CA VAL A 170 -3.33 -3.48 -9.38
C VAL A 170 -2.08 -2.70 -8.98
N ALA A 171 -1.34 -2.14 -9.93
CA ALA A 171 -0.25 -1.19 -9.68
C ALA A 171 -0.06 -0.28 -10.91
N GLY A 172 0.29 1.00 -10.67
CA GLY A 172 0.43 2.01 -11.72
C GLY A 172 -0.91 2.46 -12.33
N ASN A 173 -1.14 3.77 -12.39
CA ASN A 173 -2.38 4.36 -12.95
C ASN A 173 -2.47 4.33 -14.49
N GLY A 174 -1.47 3.78 -15.19
CA GLY A 174 -1.39 3.77 -16.65
C GLY A 174 -0.71 4.98 -17.28
N SER A 175 -0.23 5.93 -16.46
CA SER A 175 0.55 7.08 -16.92
C SER A 175 2.03 6.92 -16.54
N LYS A 176 2.92 7.30 -17.47
CA LYS A 176 4.36 7.37 -17.23
C LYS A 176 4.67 8.41 -16.14
N GLY A 177 5.30 8.00 -15.05
CA GLY A 177 5.80 8.93 -14.04
C GLY A 177 6.47 8.23 -12.85
N SER A 178 7.09 9.04 -11.99
CA SER A 178 7.85 8.61 -10.81
C SER A 178 7.08 8.77 -9.49
N ALA A 179 5.81 9.21 -9.51
CA ALA A 179 4.96 9.20 -8.32
C ALA A 179 4.71 7.76 -7.82
N ASN A 180 4.29 7.61 -6.56
CA ASN A 180 4.06 6.30 -5.93
C ASN A 180 2.92 5.49 -6.59
N ASN A 181 1.96 6.16 -7.25
CA ASN A 181 0.88 5.51 -8.01
C ASN A 181 1.16 5.43 -9.52
N MET A 182 2.38 5.75 -9.96
CA MET A 182 2.81 5.73 -11.35
C MET A 182 3.95 4.73 -11.54
N LEU A 183 4.07 4.22 -12.77
CA LEU A 183 5.13 3.30 -13.20
C LEU A 183 5.71 3.76 -14.54
N ASN A 184 6.92 3.30 -14.85
CA ASN A 184 7.65 3.64 -16.06
C ASN A 184 8.23 2.37 -16.68
N ARG A 185 7.49 1.79 -17.64
CA ARG A 185 7.84 0.52 -18.30
C ARG A 185 8.15 -0.61 -17.31
N PRO A 186 7.23 -0.98 -16.41
CA PRO A 186 7.44 -2.06 -15.45
C PRO A 186 7.77 -3.38 -16.18
N ARG A 187 8.67 -4.18 -15.62
CA ARG A 187 9.09 -5.48 -16.14
C ARG A 187 8.72 -6.60 -15.16
N GLY A 188 9.67 -7.31 -14.58
CA GLY A 188 9.41 -8.41 -13.66
C GLY A 188 8.57 -8.03 -12.44
N ILE A 189 7.77 -8.98 -11.97
CA ILE A 189 6.85 -8.85 -10.84
C ILE A 189 6.92 -10.10 -9.96
N PHE A 190 6.64 -9.94 -8.66
CA PHE A 190 6.51 -11.06 -7.73
C PHE A 190 5.31 -10.82 -6.81
N VAL A 191 4.46 -11.84 -6.62
CA VAL A 191 3.29 -11.75 -5.73
C VAL A 191 3.47 -12.69 -4.55
N THR A 192 3.42 -12.15 -3.34
CA THR A 192 3.51 -12.94 -2.10
C THR A 192 2.23 -13.72 -1.81
N ILE A 193 2.30 -14.71 -0.92
CA ILE A 193 1.13 -15.42 -0.37
C ILE A 193 0.14 -14.51 0.38
N ASN A 194 0.51 -13.27 0.69
CA ASN A 194 -0.37 -12.24 1.26
C ASN A 194 -0.97 -11.30 0.20
N PHE A 195 -0.73 -11.58 -1.09
CA PHE A 195 -1.12 -10.78 -2.25
C PHE A 195 -0.49 -9.38 -2.32
N ASP A 196 0.56 -9.13 -1.54
CA ASP A 196 1.45 -7.98 -1.77
C ASP A 196 2.26 -8.20 -3.05
N LEU A 197 2.34 -7.19 -3.90
CA LEU A 197 2.93 -7.19 -5.23
C LEU A 197 4.22 -6.35 -5.25
N TYR A 198 5.34 -6.97 -5.61
CA TYR A 198 6.60 -6.29 -5.91
C TYR A 198 6.71 -6.08 -7.43
N VAL A 199 7.18 -4.89 -7.83
CA VAL A 199 7.30 -4.49 -9.24
C VAL A 199 8.70 -3.91 -9.51
N ALA A 200 9.38 -4.45 -10.52
CA ALA A 200 10.56 -3.84 -11.09
C ALA A 200 10.15 -2.68 -12.02
N ASP A 201 10.21 -1.46 -11.48
CA ASP A 201 9.76 -0.22 -12.14
C ASP A 201 10.88 0.34 -13.03
N CYS A 202 11.23 -0.45 -14.04
CA CYS A 202 12.49 -0.43 -14.79
C CYS A 202 12.95 0.98 -15.19
N TRP A 203 12.15 1.80 -15.86
CA TRP A 203 12.60 3.11 -16.35
C TRP A 203 12.45 4.25 -15.33
N ASN A 204 12.07 3.94 -14.09
CA ASN A 204 12.25 4.78 -12.90
C ASN A 204 13.40 4.29 -11.99
N ASP A 205 14.18 3.31 -12.46
CA ASP A 205 15.37 2.78 -11.78
C ASP A 205 15.13 2.36 -10.31
N ARG A 206 13.96 1.74 -10.03
CA ARG A 206 13.53 1.40 -8.67
C ARG A 206 12.72 0.10 -8.56
N ILE A 207 12.62 -0.44 -7.34
CA ILE A 207 11.66 -1.48 -6.96
C ILE A 207 10.54 -0.86 -6.12
N GLN A 208 9.29 -1.11 -6.48
CA GLN A 208 8.11 -0.69 -5.71
C GLN A 208 7.34 -1.88 -5.13
N LEU A 209 6.80 -1.68 -3.93
CA LEU A 209 5.92 -2.61 -3.22
C LEU A 209 4.51 -2.04 -3.11
N PHE A 210 3.53 -2.70 -3.72
CA PHE A 210 2.11 -2.42 -3.60
C PHE A 210 1.48 -3.42 -2.62
N LYS A 211 1.00 -2.92 -1.48
CA LYS A 211 0.32 -3.76 -0.48
C LYS A 211 -1.06 -4.19 -0.97
N PHE A 212 -1.55 -5.36 -0.57
CA PHE A 212 -2.84 -5.87 -1.05
C PHE A 212 -3.98 -4.85 -0.90
N GLY A 213 -4.63 -4.52 -2.03
CA GLY A 213 -5.70 -3.52 -2.11
C GLY A 213 -5.25 -2.05 -2.15
N GLN A 214 -3.94 -1.75 -2.22
CA GLN A 214 -3.41 -0.40 -2.30
C GLN A 214 -2.81 -0.10 -3.68
N LEU A 215 -3.16 1.06 -4.25
CA LEU A 215 -2.65 1.54 -5.55
C LEU A 215 -1.49 2.55 -5.43
N ASN A 216 -1.05 2.86 -4.21
CA ASN A 216 0.16 3.62 -3.93
C ASN A 216 1.28 2.63 -3.56
N GLY A 217 2.37 2.64 -4.32
CA GLY A 217 3.56 1.87 -4.05
C GLY A 217 4.44 2.49 -2.96
N ILE A 218 5.25 1.64 -2.34
CA ILE A 218 6.32 2.00 -1.42
C ILE A 218 7.64 1.70 -2.15
N THR A 219 8.48 2.70 -2.40
CA THR A 219 9.84 2.47 -2.92
C THR A 219 10.64 1.68 -1.90
N ILE A 220 11.22 0.55 -2.32
CA ILE A 220 12.07 -0.29 -1.47
C ILE A 220 13.56 0.02 -1.69
N THR A 221 13.93 0.34 -2.93
CA THR A 221 15.28 0.74 -3.36
C THR A 221 15.19 1.40 -4.72
N ASP A 222 16.08 2.36 -4.99
CA ASP A 222 16.14 3.16 -6.21
C ASP A 222 17.59 3.56 -6.56
N SER A 223 17.76 4.39 -7.59
CA SER A 223 19.05 4.95 -8.03
C SER A 223 19.70 5.95 -7.06
N THR A 224 18.95 6.51 -6.11
CA THR A 224 19.50 7.35 -5.02
C THR A 224 20.01 6.52 -3.84
N SER A 225 19.52 5.29 -3.71
CA SER A 225 19.94 4.37 -2.66
C SER A 225 21.42 3.98 -2.78
N SER A 226 22.04 3.60 -1.65
CA SER A 226 23.49 3.39 -1.55
C SER A 226 24.12 2.28 -2.41
N PHE A 227 23.32 1.59 -3.24
CA PHE A 227 23.79 0.59 -4.22
C PHE A 227 23.57 1.01 -5.69
N ASN A 228 22.77 2.06 -5.93
CA ASN A 228 22.32 2.60 -7.23
C ASN A 228 21.79 1.54 -8.22
N LEU A 229 20.47 1.46 -8.41
CA LEU A 229 19.86 0.62 -9.45
C LEU A 229 19.88 1.30 -10.83
N LEU A 230 19.94 0.52 -11.91
CA LEU A 230 19.76 1.00 -13.28
C LEU A 230 19.02 -0.04 -14.12
N LYS A 231 17.80 0.32 -14.52
CA LYS A 231 16.87 -0.49 -15.32
C LYS A 231 16.61 -1.89 -14.75
N PRO A 232 16.19 -2.04 -13.48
CA PRO A 232 15.89 -3.35 -12.92
C PRO A 232 14.80 -4.06 -13.74
N THR A 233 15.07 -5.30 -14.17
CA THR A 233 14.18 -6.10 -15.03
C THR A 233 13.47 -7.21 -14.28
N GLY A 234 14.01 -7.70 -13.17
CA GLY A 234 13.47 -8.84 -12.42
C GLY A 234 13.55 -8.64 -10.91
N VAL A 235 12.58 -9.21 -10.18
CA VAL A 235 12.52 -9.20 -8.72
C VAL A 235 11.94 -10.53 -8.21
N PHE A 236 12.57 -11.14 -7.22
CA PHE A 236 12.16 -12.41 -6.61
C PHE A 236 12.53 -12.45 -5.12
N LEU A 237 11.89 -13.34 -4.35
CA LEU A 237 12.02 -13.40 -2.88
C LEU A 237 12.47 -14.79 -2.38
N ASP A 238 13.11 -14.82 -1.20
CA ASP A 238 13.29 -16.06 -0.41
C ASP A 238 12.14 -16.26 0.62
N SER A 239 12.16 -17.35 1.39
CA SER A 239 11.08 -17.69 2.35
C SER A 239 10.88 -16.65 3.45
N ASP A 240 11.93 -15.90 3.78
CA ASP A 240 11.93 -14.90 4.85
C ASP A 240 11.62 -13.50 4.29
N ASN A 241 11.39 -13.41 2.97
CA ASN A 241 11.04 -12.23 2.19
C ASN A 241 12.20 -11.23 2.02
N TYR A 242 13.45 -11.71 2.05
CA TYR A 242 14.54 -10.92 1.47
C TYR A 242 14.39 -10.88 -0.05
N ILE A 243 14.74 -9.73 -0.61
CA ILE A 243 14.52 -9.36 -2.01
C ILE A 243 15.81 -9.57 -2.81
N TYR A 244 15.66 -10.15 -4.00
CA TYR A 244 16.72 -10.38 -4.98
C TYR A 244 16.29 -9.73 -6.30
N ILE A 245 17.23 -9.03 -6.95
CA ILE A 245 16.94 -8.10 -8.06
C ILE A 245 17.92 -8.35 -9.21
N VAL A 246 17.37 -8.36 -10.44
CA VAL A 246 18.15 -8.35 -11.68
C VAL A 246 18.38 -6.90 -12.10
N ASP A 247 19.61 -6.40 -11.91
CA ASP A 247 20.00 -5.02 -12.18
C ASP A 247 20.63 -4.94 -13.58
N ASN A 248 19.76 -5.05 -14.60
CA ASN A 248 20.08 -5.35 -16.00
C ASN A 248 21.18 -4.46 -16.61
N ALA A 249 21.06 -3.14 -16.47
CA ALA A 249 21.98 -2.20 -17.10
C ALA A 249 23.30 -2.01 -16.32
N HIS A 250 23.36 -2.45 -15.07
CA HIS A 250 24.62 -2.67 -14.33
C HIS A 250 25.16 -4.11 -14.47
N HIS A 251 24.49 -4.96 -15.26
CA HIS A 251 24.91 -6.31 -15.61
C HIS A 251 25.15 -7.24 -14.41
N ARG A 252 24.32 -7.13 -13.37
CA ARG A 252 24.54 -7.80 -12.09
C ARG A 252 23.26 -8.33 -11.44
N ILE A 253 23.42 -9.30 -10.56
CA ILE A 253 22.39 -9.75 -9.63
C ILE A 253 22.74 -9.21 -8.24
N ILE A 254 21.76 -8.63 -7.55
CA ILE A 254 21.92 -8.12 -6.18
C ILE A 254 20.89 -8.75 -5.24
N GLY A 255 21.27 -8.95 -3.98
CA GLY A 255 20.41 -9.44 -2.91
C GLY A 255 20.33 -8.45 -1.76
N SER A 256 19.23 -8.49 -1.01
CA SER A 256 19.08 -7.80 0.27
C SER A 256 19.41 -8.73 1.44
N ARG A 257 19.89 -8.15 2.55
CA ARG A 257 20.06 -8.80 3.85
C ARG A 257 19.80 -7.78 4.96
N SER A 258 19.84 -8.21 6.22
CA SER A 258 19.62 -7.34 7.39
C SER A 258 20.56 -6.12 7.48
N THR A 259 21.71 -6.16 6.79
CA THR A 259 22.71 -5.07 6.69
C THR A 259 22.64 -4.25 5.39
N GLY A 260 21.60 -4.42 4.56
CA GLY A 260 21.40 -3.70 3.30
C GLY A 260 21.53 -4.58 2.05
N PHE A 261 21.75 -3.95 0.89
CA PHE A 261 21.98 -4.66 -0.37
C PHE A 261 23.45 -5.04 -0.58
N TYR A 262 23.68 -6.14 -1.30
CA TYR A 262 24.99 -6.64 -1.71
C TYR A 262 24.89 -7.27 -3.10
N CYS A 263 26.00 -7.30 -3.84
CA CYS A 263 26.06 -7.97 -5.14
C CYS A 263 26.33 -9.47 -4.98
N ILE A 264 25.72 -10.28 -5.84
CA ILE A 264 25.81 -11.75 -5.87
C ILE A 264 26.65 -12.20 -7.07
N ALA A 265 26.39 -11.65 -8.27
CA ALA A 265 27.04 -12.03 -9.52
C ALA A 265 27.13 -10.82 -10.48
N GLY A 266 28.14 -10.79 -11.36
CA GLY A 266 28.35 -9.70 -12.32
C GLY A 266 28.83 -8.39 -11.71
N CYS A 267 29.45 -8.43 -10.52
CA CYS A 267 29.73 -7.25 -9.69
C CYS A 267 30.81 -6.30 -10.25
N THR A 268 31.52 -6.71 -11.30
CA THR A 268 32.43 -5.88 -12.11
C THR A 268 31.62 -4.94 -13.00
N SER A 269 31.94 -3.64 -13.01
CA SER A 269 31.18 -2.58 -13.71
C SER A 269 31.11 -2.69 -15.25
N ASN A 270 31.68 -3.74 -15.84
CA ASN A 270 31.81 -3.93 -17.28
C ASN A 270 31.07 -5.22 -17.69
N PRO A 271 30.30 -5.22 -18.79
CA PRO A 271 29.71 -6.44 -19.32
C PRO A 271 30.78 -7.44 -19.78
N GLY A 272 30.49 -8.74 -19.68
CA GLY A 272 31.41 -9.78 -20.16
C GLY A 272 30.76 -11.14 -20.31
N SER A 273 31.45 -12.04 -21.02
CA SER A 273 31.03 -13.42 -21.31
C SER A 273 31.81 -14.47 -20.51
N THR A 274 32.68 -14.07 -19.59
CA THR A 274 33.29 -14.97 -18.60
C THR A 274 32.25 -15.50 -17.62
N SER A 275 32.56 -16.53 -16.84
CA SER A 275 31.65 -17.09 -15.82
C SER A 275 31.36 -16.12 -14.67
N THR A 276 32.25 -15.15 -14.41
CA THR A 276 32.06 -14.15 -13.34
C THR A 276 31.30 -12.90 -13.78
N HIS A 277 31.03 -12.76 -15.08
CA HIS A 277 30.35 -11.60 -15.67
C HIS A 277 28.99 -12.02 -16.26
N LEU A 278 28.11 -11.03 -16.36
CA LEU A 278 26.85 -11.10 -17.11
C LEU A 278 26.84 -9.95 -18.13
N LYS A 279 25.83 -9.91 -19.00
CA LYS A 279 25.65 -8.87 -20.01
C LYS A 279 24.15 -8.68 -20.28
N TYR A 280 23.60 -7.61 -19.72
CA TYR A 280 22.14 -7.35 -19.72
C TYR A 280 21.28 -8.56 -19.26
N PRO A 281 21.53 -9.13 -18.07
CA PRO A 281 20.72 -10.23 -17.55
C PRO A 281 19.26 -9.78 -17.39
N TYR A 282 18.28 -10.63 -17.75
CA TYR A 282 16.87 -10.21 -17.83
C TYR A 282 16.02 -10.73 -16.66
N ALA A 283 16.00 -12.04 -16.45
CA ALA A 283 15.25 -12.73 -15.41
C ALA A 283 16.18 -13.62 -14.57
N ALA A 284 15.76 -13.91 -13.33
CA ALA A 284 16.45 -14.84 -12.45
C ALA A 284 15.49 -15.46 -11.42
N VAL A 285 15.73 -16.73 -11.07
CA VAL A 285 14.90 -17.52 -10.15
C VAL A 285 15.76 -18.49 -9.32
N PHE A 286 15.18 -19.00 -8.23
CA PHE A 286 15.78 -20.06 -7.41
C PHE A 286 15.41 -21.47 -7.91
N ASP A 287 16.33 -22.43 -7.75
CA ASP A 287 15.97 -23.85 -7.65
C ASP A 287 15.59 -24.23 -6.20
N ASN A 288 15.11 -25.46 -5.99
CA ASN A 288 14.67 -25.94 -4.68
C ASN A 288 15.82 -26.08 -3.65
N PHE A 289 17.08 -25.90 -4.08
CA PHE A 289 18.27 -25.88 -3.21
C PHE A 289 18.77 -24.46 -2.92
N GLY A 290 18.17 -23.43 -3.50
CA GLY A 290 18.58 -22.03 -3.34
C GLY A 290 19.71 -21.57 -4.25
N ASN A 291 20.08 -22.35 -5.27
CA ASN A 291 20.95 -21.85 -6.34
C ASN A 291 20.19 -20.84 -7.21
N ILE A 292 20.87 -19.82 -7.73
CA ILE A 292 20.24 -18.81 -8.60
C ILE A 292 20.54 -19.15 -10.06
N PHE A 293 19.50 -19.24 -10.88
CA PHE A 293 19.60 -19.31 -12.34
C PHE A 293 19.29 -17.93 -12.93
N VAL A 294 20.01 -17.54 -13.98
CA VAL A 294 19.91 -16.20 -14.61
C VAL A 294 19.85 -16.34 -16.13
N THR A 295 18.91 -15.66 -16.79
CA THR A 295 18.94 -15.45 -18.26
C THR A 295 19.96 -14.34 -18.58
N ASP A 296 21.13 -14.73 -19.06
CA ASP A 296 22.24 -13.82 -19.40
C ASP A 296 22.08 -13.35 -20.85
N GLN A 297 21.00 -12.59 -21.08
CA GLN A 297 20.36 -12.37 -22.39
C GLN A 297 21.32 -12.04 -23.52
N ASN A 298 22.17 -11.01 -23.38
CA ASN A 298 23.06 -10.59 -24.45
C ASN A 298 24.39 -11.40 -24.52
N ASN A 299 24.46 -12.51 -23.79
CA ASN A 299 25.45 -13.59 -23.94
C ASN A 299 24.79 -14.92 -24.40
N ASP A 300 23.50 -14.91 -24.72
CA ASP A 300 22.74 -16.04 -25.28
C ASP A 300 22.91 -17.35 -24.48
N ARG A 301 22.81 -17.24 -23.15
CA ARG A 301 23.03 -18.36 -22.23
C ARG A 301 22.26 -18.24 -20.91
N ILE A 302 22.19 -19.34 -20.18
CA ILE A 302 21.69 -19.38 -18.80
C ILE A 302 22.81 -19.81 -17.87
N GLN A 303 23.04 -19.02 -16.82
CA GLN A 303 24.06 -19.28 -15.81
C GLN A 303 23.42 -19.69 -14.48
N LYS A 304 23.94 -20.76 -13.88
CA LYS A 304 23.63 -21.22 -12.52
C LYS A 304 24.76 -20.80 -11.57
N PHE A 305 24.43 -19.99 -10.57
CA PHE A 305 25.32 -19.63 -9.46
C PHE A 305 24.99 -20.54 -8.27
N LEU A 306 25.99 -21.28 -7.79
CA LEU A 306 25.80 -22.30 -6.74
C LEU A 306 25.77 -21.68 -5.34
N LEU A 307 24.77 -22.05 -4.52
CA LEU A 307 24.69 -21.63 -3.12
C LEU A 307 25.78 -22.33 -2.31
N ILE A 308 26.67 -21.54 -1.68
CA ILE A 308 27.74 -22.03 -0.83
C ILE A 308 27.13 -22.47 0.50
N THR A 309 26.74 -23.74 0.58
CA THR A 309 26.32 -24.37 1.83
C THR A 309 27.51 -25.02 2.52
N ASN A 310 27.87 -24.55 3.72
CA ASN A 310 28.96 -25.11 4.53
C ASN A 310 28.53 -26.46 5.19
N ASN A 311 28.19 -27.44 4.35
CA ASN A 311 27.76 -28.78 4.74
C ASN A 311 28.96 -29.69 5.09
N SER A 312 29.79 -29.24 6.04
CA SER A 312 30.81 -30.06 6.67
C SER A 312 30.95 -29.69 8.14
N ASN A 313 30.87 -30.69 9.03
CA ASN A 313 31.08 -30.49 10.46
C ASN A 313 32.50 -29.95 10.74
N SER A 314 32.59 -29.01 11.69
CA SER A 314 33.82 -28.65 12.41
C SER A 314 35.03 -28.20 11.57
N SER A 315 34.89 -27.13 10.79
CA SER A 315 35.95 -26.12 10.76
C SER A 315 35.92 -25.32 12.08
N PRO A 316 37.07 -25.00 12.71
CA PRO A 316 37.08 -24.12 13.87
C PRO A 316 36.76 -22.69 13.44
N ILE A 317 35.94 -21.96 14.21
CA ILE A 317 35.79 -20.51 14.00
C ILE A 317 37.11 -19.86 14.43
N ILE A 318 37.90 -19.42 13.45
CA ILE A 318 39.22 -18.86 13.69
C ILE A 318 39.08 -17.38 14.08
N GLN A 319 39.71 -17.00 15.19
CA GLN A 319 39.83 -15.62 15.63
C GLN A 319 41.16 -15.02 15.18
N SER A 320 41.10 -13.91 14.45
CA SER A 320 42.24 -13.04 14.15
C SER A 320 42.05 -11.70 14.87
N THR A 321 43.11 -11.08 15.36
CA THR A 321 42.99 -9.86 16.19
C THR A 321 44.10 -8.87 15.87
N TYR A 322 43.71 -7.67 15.48
CA TYR A 322 44.58 -6.49 15.40
C TYR A 322 44.46 -5.70 16.71
N SER A 323 45.56 -5.07 17.15
CA SER A 323 45.58 -4.21 18.34
C SER A 323 46.54 -3.04 18.09
N SER A 324 46.07 -1.81 18.31
CA SER A 324 46.85 -0.59 18.10
C SER A 324 46.41 0.52 19.07
N ILE A 325 47.02 1.69 18.94
CA ILE A 325 46.78 2.86 19.79
C ILE A 325 46.64 4.09 18.88
N LEU A 326 45.48 4.75 18.94
CA LEU A 326 45.31 6.07 18.34
C LEU A 326 46.07 7.07 19.20
N THR A 327 47.09 7.71 18.61
CA THR A 327 47.99 8.69 19.23
C THR A 327 47.98 10.02 18.46
N GLU A 328 48.60 11.06 19.01
CA GLU A 328 48.76 12.37 18.33
C GLU A 328 49.54 12.29 17.00
N ASN A 329 50.29 11.22 16.78
CA ASN A 329 51.04 10.94 15.54
C ASN A 329 50.30 9.99 14.57
N SER A 330 49.00 9.77 14.78
CA SER A 330 48.15 9.02 13.83
C SER A 330 47.82 9.86 12.60
N GLU A 331 47.17 9.27 11.60
CA GLU A 331 46.63 10.07 10.49
C GLU A 331 45.48 10.96 11.04
N ILE A 332 45.40 12.21 10.57
CA ILE A 332 44.44 13.22 11.05
C ILE A 332 43.52 13.63 9.92
N PHE A 333 42.21 13.69 10.18
CA PHE A 333 41.27 14.48 9.38
C PHE A 333 40.54 15.49 10.27
N ALA A 334 40.07 16.57 9.66
CA ALA A 334 39.00 17.38 10.23
C ALA A 334 37.67 16.71 9.89
N HIS A 335 36.78 16.57 10.87
CA HIS A 335 35.37 16.32 10.57
C HIS A 335 34.76 17.61 9.98
N ILE A 336 33.55 17.53 9.42
CA ILE A 336 32.97 18.60 8.61
C ILE A 336 32.83 19.93 9.40
N ASP A 337 32.97 21.04 8.65
CA ASP A 337 33.02 22.44 9.08
C ASP A 337 34.32 22.91 9.79
N CYS A 338 34.68 24.18 9.56
CA CYS A 338 36.06 24.68 9.76
C CYS A 338 36.47 25.00 11.22
N GLU A 339 36.12 24.13 12.18
CA GLU A 339 36.74 24.11 13.50
C GLU A 339 38.01 23.22 13.54
N LYS A 340 38.92 23.47 14.49
CA LYS A 340 40.18 22.71 14.64
C LYS A 340 39.99 21.38 15.36
N LEU A 341 39.02 20.58 14.92
CA LEU A 341 38.68 19.30 15.52
C LEU A 341 39.40 18.17 14.78
N ASN A 342 40.63 17.89 15.21
CA ASN A 342 41.43 16.79 14.70
C ASN A 342 40.88 15.45 15.22
N TYR A 343 40.47 14.57 14.31
CA TYR A 343 40.15 13.17 14.64
C TYR A 343 41.32 12.28 14.24
N TYR A 344 41.77 11.44 15.17
CA TYR A 344 42.83 10.48 14.93
C TYR A 344 42.25 9.20 14.35
N TYR A 345 42.80 8.76 13.21
CA TYR A 345 42.40 7.52 12.57
C TYR A 345 43.60 6.65 12.18
N GLU A 346 43.31 5.37 11.92
CA GLU A 346 44.28 4.40 11.41
C GLU A 346 43.64 3.59 10.28
N THR A 347 44.40 3.38 9.20
CA THR A 347 43.97 2.57 8.04
C THR A 347 44.59 1.18 8.11
N ILE A 348 43.72 0.17 8.18
CA ILE A 348 44.09 -1.23 8.37
C ILE A 348 43.64 -2.00 7.13
N GLN A 349 44.58 -2.45 6.31
CA GLN A 349 44.29 -3.40 5.25
C GLN A 349 43.94 -4.76 5.86
N ILE A 350 42.89 -5.38 5.32
CA ILE A 350 42.41 -6.70 5.68
C ILE A 350 42.64 -7.61 4.46
N GLU A 351 43.52 -8.60 4.61
CA GLU A 351 43.83 -9.63 3.61
C GLU A 351 43.16 -10.95 3.99
N VAL A 352 42.37 -11.49 3.06
CA VAL A 352 41.36 -12.51 3.32
C VAL A 352 41.79 -13.83 2.69
N ASN A 353 42.17 -14.79 3.54
CA ASN A 353 42.73 -16.08 3.10
C ASN A 353 41.67 -17.11 2.66
N GLU A 354 40.39 -16.85 2.92
CA GLU A 354 39.27 -17.71 2.48
C GLU A 354 37.99 -16.87 2.35
N SER A 355 37.19 -17.10 1.30
CA SER A 355 35.89 -16.43 1.14
C SER A 355 34.91 -16.89 2.22
N GLY A 356 34.21 -15.97 2.88
CA GLY A 356 33.21 -16.36 3.86
C GLY A 356 32.55 -15.21 4.61
N CYS A 357 31.64 -15.58 5.53
CA CYS A 357 31.08 -14.64 6.50
C CYS A 357 32.08 -14.40 7.65
N TYR A 358 32.41 -13.14 7.86
CA TYR A 358 33.27 -12.66 8.93
C TYR A 358 32.53 -11.68 9.83
N ASN A 359 32.55 -11.96 11.12
CA ASN A 359 32.09 -11.05 12.16
C ASN A 359 33.29 -10.25 12.70
N LEU A 360 33.24 -8.94 12.52
CA LEU A 360 34.24 -7.95 12.95
C LEU A 360 33.71 -7.20 14.18
N VAL A 361 34.45 -7.23 15.30
CA VAL A 361 34.07 -6.59 16.57
C VAL A 361 35.23 -5.75 17.07
N SER A 362 35.03 -4.45 17.33
CA SER A 362 36.03 -3.67 18.08
C SER A 362 35.94 -3.95 19.57
N LYS A 363 37.06 -3.79 20.29
CA LYS A 363 37.10 -3.67 21.75
C LYS A 363 38.06 -2.56 22.13
N SER A 364 37.54 -1.55 22.82
CA SER A 364 38.28 -0.39 23.28
C SER A 364 37.63 0.17 24.57
N PRO A 365 38.40 0.80 25.47
CA PRO A 365 37.87 1.63 26.55
C PRO A 365 37.38 3.01 26.09
N ILE A 366 37.60 3.41 24.83
CA ILE A 366 37.09 4.65 24.23
C ILE A 366 36.10 4.34 23.10
N ASP A 367 35.20 5.29 22.79
CA ASP A 367 34.19 5.11 21.76
C ASP A 367 34.82 5.08 20.36
N THR A 368 34.87 3.87 19.78
CA THR A 368 35.50 3.59 18.49
C THR A 368 34.47 3.35 17.39
N PHE A 369 34.73 3.93 16.22
CA PHE A 369 33.95 3.78 15.00
C PHE A 369 34.80 3.11 13.92
N GLY A 370 34.13 2.36 13.04
CA GLY A 370 34.77 1.57 11.99
C GLY A 370 34.03 1.68 10.68
N TYR A 371 34.76 1.86 9.58
CA TYR A 371 34.23 1.81 8.22
C TYR A 371 35.07 0.83 7.40
N ILE A 372 34.42 -0.14 6.77
CA ILE A 372 35.08 -1.13 5.90
C ILE A 372 34.77 -0.85 4.43
N TYR A 373 35.82 -0.67 3.64
CA TYR A 373 35.76 -0.43 2.20
C TYR A 373 36.34 -1.61 1.45
N GLN A 374 35.84 -1.87 0.24
CA GLN A 374 36.40 -2.87 -0.68
C GLN A 374 37.18 -2.16 -1.79
N ASP A 375 38.44 -2.56 -1.99
CA ASP A 375 39.37 -2.19 -3.06
C ASP A 375 39.66 -0.68 -3.32
N TYR A 376 38.99 0.30 -2.68
CA TYR A 376 39.44 1.69 -2.67
C TYR A 376 39.14 2.50 -1.38
N PHE A 377 39.92 3.55 -1.17
CA PHE A 377 39.94 4.45 -0.01
C PHE A 377 39.24 5.78 -0.34
N LYS A 378 38.15 6.12 0.37
CA LYS A 378 37.44 7.39 0.21
C LYS A 378 37.75 8.34 1.38
N PRO A 379 38.73 9.27 1.27
CA PRO A 379 39.00 10.31 2.27
C PRO A 379 38.00 11.47 2.17
N ILE A 380 36.71 11.14 2.09
CA ILE A 380 35.58 12.04 2.17
C ILE A 380 34.59 11.35 3.10
N ILE A 381 34.53 11.81 4.36
CA ILE A 381 33.45 11.44 5.27
C ILE A 381 32.15 11.87 4.59
N PRO A 382 31.13 11.00 4.47
CA PRO A 382 29.84 11.45 3.95
C PRO A 382 29.25 12.49 4.90
N THR A 383 29.12 13.73 4.45
CA THR A 383 27.86 14.45 4.66
C THR A 383 26.79 13.62 3.96
N ASP A 384 25.91 13.03 4.79
CA ASP A 384 24.83 12.08 4.48
C ASP A 384 24.70 11.52 3.03
N ASN A 385 24.70 10.18 2.95
CA ASN A 385 24.40 9.33 1.77
C ASN A 385 25.58 9.02 0.82
N SER A 386 26.48 8.11 1.21
CA SER A 386 27.14 7.21 0.24
C SER A 386 27.61 5.89 0.87
N PHE A 387 27.31 4.78 0.19
CA PHE A 387 27.74 3.39 0.47
C PHE A 387 27.67 2.89 1.92
N SER A 388 26.61 2.12 2.19
CA SER A 388 26.32 1.35 3.41
C SER A 388 26.02 2.16 4.68
N HIS A 389 24.79 2.04 5.19
CA HIS A 389 24.46 2.40 6.57
C HIS A 389 25.01 1.34 7.54
N ILE A 390 26.33 1.33 7.72
CA ILE A 390 26.98 0.60 8.81
C ILE A 390 26.85 1.44 10.10
N GLY A 391 25.62 1.51 10.60
CA GLY A 391 25.28 2.07 11.90
C GLY A 391 24.91 0.95 12.87
N PRO A 392 25.76 0.56 13.83
CA PRO A 392 25.36 -0.41 14.84
C PRO A 392 24.26 0.18 15.74
N LYS A 393 23.39 -0.68 16.29
CA LYS A 393 22.57 -0.28 17.44
C LYS A 393 23.51 -0.01 18.62
N TYR A 394 23.51 1.22 19.13
CA TYR A 394 24.43 1.63 20.19
C TYR A 394 24.17 0.93 21.52
N THR A 395 25.08 0.03 21.89
CA THR A 395 25.33 -0.47 23.24
C THR A 395 26.82 -0.75 23.40
N ASP A 396 27.44 -0.19 24.45
CA ASP A 396 28.75 -0.57 25.01
C ASP A 396 30.01 -0.37 24.13
N ASN A 397 30.31 0.89 23.75
CA ASN A 397 31.62 1.42 23.30
C ASN A 397 32.29 0.73 22.09
N GLN A 398 31.57 -0.12 21.36
CA GLN A 398 32.12 -1.06 20.37
C GLN A 398 31.34 -1.03 19.07
N PHE A 399 32.03 -1.21 17.94
CA PHE A 399 31.39 -1.50 16.65
C PHE A 399 31.34 -3.01 16.41
N LYS A 400 30.27 -3.48 15.76
CA LYS A 400 30.10 -4.88 15.34
C LYS A 400 29.51 -4.94 13.94
N PHE A 401 30.19 -5.63 13.03
CA PHE A 401 29.76 -5.86 11.65
C PHE A 401 29.77 -7.35 11.34
N GLU A 402 28.75 -7.84 10.62
CA GLU A 402 28.73 -9.19 10.05
C GLU A 402 28.71 -9.02 8.53
N THR A 403 29.78 -9.45 7.86
CA THR A 403 30.03 -9.13 6.44
C THR A 403 30.67 -10.29 5.69
N SER A 404 30.32 -10.40 4.42
CA SER A 404 30.89 -11.34 3.46
C SER A 404 32.21 -10.79 2.92
N LEU A 405 33.34 -11.38 3.32
CA LEU A 405 34.66 -11.05 2.77
C LEU A 405 35.05 -12.10 1.71
N LEU A 406 35.66 -11.65 0.62
CA LEU A 406 36.07 -12.49 -0.51
C LEU A 406 37.57 -12.80 -0.47
N PHE A 407 37.93 -14.02 -0.85
CA PHE A 407 39.31 -14.48 -0.97
C PHE A 407 40.13 -13.57 -1.90
N ASN A 408 41.37 -13.28 -1.50
CA ASN A 408 42.34 -12.51 -2.30
C ASN A 408 41.89 -11.08 -2.67
N THR A 409 40.81 -10.57 -2.07
CA THR A 409 40.29 -9.20 -2.19
C THR A 409 40.85 -8.34 -1.06
N LYS A 410 41.15 -7.06 -1.34
CA LYS A 410 41.73 -6.14 -0.34
C LYS A 410 40.66 -5.23 0.22
N TYR A 411 40.36 -5.41 1.51
CA TYR A 411 39.48 -4.50 2.23
C TYR A 411 40.31 -3.51 3.05
N ILE A 412 39.83 -2.28 3.22
CA ILE A 412 40.43 -1.27 4.09
C ILE A 412 39.43 -0.98 5.20
N LEU A 413 39.81 -1.29 6.44
CA LEU A 413 39.10 -0.87 7.64
C LEU A 413 39.74 0.40 8.18
N VAL A 414 38.97 1.49 8.19
CA VAL A 414 39.32 2.73 8.88
C VAL A 414 38.77 2.66 10.29
N VAL A 415 39.61 2.85 11.30
CA VAL A 415 39.18 2.99 12.71
C VAL A 415 39.46 4.41 13.18
N THR A 416 38.46 5.04 13.82
CA THR A 416 38.50 6.42 14.33
C THR A 416 37.79 6.53 15.68
N THR A 417 38.03 7.60 16.42
CA THR A 417 37.25 7.95 17.61
C THR A 417 35.93 8.64 17.25
N LEU A 418 34.92 8.55 18.15
CA LEU A 418 33.68 9.36 18.08
C LEU A 418 33.91 10.85 18.40
N HIS A 419 34.98 11.17 19.13
CA HIS A 419 35.26 12.51 19.63
C HIS A 419 36.69 12.94 19.26
N PRO A 420 36.92 14.23 18.93
CA PRO A 420 38.19 14.73 18.45
C PRO A 420 39.24 14.75 19.57
N ASN A 421 40.52 14.71 19.18
CA ASN A 421 41.70 14.71 20.06
C ASN A 421 41.78 13.57 21.10
N ILE A 422 40.86 12.59 21.12
CA ILE A 422 40.94 11.45 22.03
C ILE A 422 41.97 10.44 21.53
N THR A 423 42.95 10.13 22.39
CA THR A 423 43.92 9.05 22.19
C THR A 423 43.53 7.82 23.03
N GLY A 424 43.86 6.62 22.55
CA GLY A 424 43.57 5.40 23.29
C GLY A 424 43.76 4.10 22.51
N ASN A 425 43.84 3.00 23.26
CA ASN A 425 44.05 1.67 22.72
C ASN A 425 42.75 1.14 22.08
N PHE A 426 42.85 0.44 20.96
CA PHE A 426 41.75 -0.34 20.40
C PHE A 426 42.24 -1.68 19.91
N SER A 427 41.32 -2.63 19.80
CA SER A 427 41.54 -3.91 19.12
C SER A 427 40.37 -4.22 18.21
N VAL A 428 40.64 -4.88 17.09
CA VAL A 428 39.64 -5.36 16.13
C VAL A 428 39.77 -6.87 16.05
N ILE A 429 38.66 -7.56 16.33
CA ILE A 429 38.56 -9.01 16.35
C ILE A 429 37.75 -9.45 15.13
N ALA A 430 38.38 -10.18 14.20
CA ALA A 430 37.69 -10.90 13.14
C ALA A 430 37.48 -12.35 13.56
N THR A 431 36.24 -12.85 13.50
CA THR A 431 35.88 -14.26 13.65
C THR A 431 35.21 -14.76 12.38
N GLY A 432 35.73 -15.83 11.77
CA GLY A 432 35.17 -16.42 10.54
C GLY A 432 35.80 -17.79 10.22
N PRO A 433 35.69 -18.29 8.97
CA PRO A 433 36.15 -19.63 8.61
C PRO A 433 37.67 -19.82 8.68
N ASN A 434 38.46 -18.78 8.36
CA ASN A 434 39.92 -18.85 8.30
C ASN A 434 40.59 -17.60 8.86
N HIS A 435 41.90 -17.65 9.11
CA HIS A 435 42.69 -16.50 9.54
C HIS A 435 42.62 -15.33 8.54
N VAL A 436 42.64 -14.11 9.07
CA VAL A 436 42.62 -12.86 8.32
C VAL A 436 43.85 -12.06 8.73
N ILE A 437 44.61 -11.56 7.76
CA ILE A 437 45.83 -10.80 8.01
C ILE A 437 45.48 -9.31 8.05
N PHE A 438 45.93 -8.62 9.09
CA PHE A 438 45.74 -7.19 9.29
C PHE A 438 47.08 -6.46 9.09
N ASN A 439 47.18 -5.67 8.02
CA ASN A 439 48.39 -4.90 7.69
C ASN A 439 48.08 -3.40 7.77
N ARG A 440 48.83 -2.64 8.56
CA ARG A 440 48.70 -1.17 8.59
C ARG A 440 49.19 -0.56 7.26
N ILE A 441 48.43 0.38 6.71
CA ILE A 441 48.86 1.24 5.61
C ILE A 441 49.16 2.64 6.17
N ASN A 442 50.11 3.35 5.57
CA ASN A 442 50.19 4.81 5.62
C ASN A 442 50.24 5.29 4.15
N VAL A 443 49.40 6.24 3.73
CA VAL A 443 49.36 6.69 2.31
C VAL A 443 50.03 8.06 2.16
N SER A 444 51.17 8.11 1.47
CA SER A 444 51.75 9.38 1.01
C SER A 444 52.33 9.27 -0.41
N TRP A 445 52.07 10.31 -1.22
CA TRP A 445 52.53 10.43 -2.61
C TRP A 445 53.38 11.69 -2.77
N SER A 446 54.31 11.67 -3.72
CA SER A 446 55.15 12.83 -4.08
C SER A 446 54.51 13.69 -5.17
N ILE A 447 54.90 14.97 -5.22
CA ILE A 447 54.50 15.91 -6.27
C ILE A 447 55.05 15.43 -7.61
N GLN A 448 54.18 15.22 -8.60
CA GLN A 448 54.53 14.82 -9.97
C GLN A 448 54.61 16.03 -10.90
N LYS A 449 53.67 16.98 -10.77
CA LYS A 449 53.61 18.15 -11.65
C LYS A 449 53.23 19.42 -10.90
N ILE A 450 53.73 20.55 -11.41
CA ILE A 450 53.28 21.89 -11.05
C ILE A 450 52.96 22.63 -12.36
N TYR A 451 51.81 23.30 -12.42
CA TYR A 451 51.44 24.29 -13.42
C TYR A 451 51.14 25.59 -12.69
N SER A 452 51.70 26.71 -13.12
CA SER A 452 51.49 28.02 -12.49
C SER A 452 51.01 29.02 -13.54
N SER A 453 49.98 29.77 -13.20
CA SER A 453 49.29 30.69 -14.12
C SER A 453 48.74 31.91 -13.35
N GLU A 454 48.42 32.96 -14.11
CA GLU A 454 47.77 34.17 -13.62
C GLU A 454 46.39 34.25 -14.27
N LEU A 455 45.33 34.30 -13.46
CA LEU A 455 43.96 34.39 -13.98
C LEU A 455 43.79 35.73 -14.73
N PRO A 456 43.53 35.72 -16.06
CA PRO A 456 43.87 36.83 -16.94
C PRO A 456 42.86 37.98 -16.89
N ILE A 457 43.33 39.20 -17.16
CA ILE A 457 42.55 40.45 -17.08
C ILE A 457 41.56 40.63 -18.25
N ASN A 458 41.76 39.95 -19.38
CA ASN A 458 40.94 40.11 -20.60
C ASN A 458 40.27 38.81 -21.07
N ASP A 459 39.07 38.97 -21.63
CA ASP A 459 38.31 38.08 -22.54
C ASP A 459 37.87 36.68 -22.05
N GLN A 460 38.48 36.06 -21.03
CA GLN A 460 38.06 34.74 -20.50
C GLN A 460 37.17 34.90 -19.26
N VAL A 461 35.85 34.97 -19.46
CA VAL A 461 34.84 35.19 -18.40
C VAL A 461 33.68 34.20 -18.50
N TYR A 462 33.17 33.72 -17.35
CA TYR A 462 31.89 33.01 -17.27
C TYR A 462 31.03 33.43 -16.07
N PRO A 463 29.69 33.36 -16.16
CA PRO A 463 28.80 33.53 -15.01
C PRO A 463 28.75 32.22 -14.20
N ARG A 464 29.42 32.18 -13.04
CA ARG A 464 29.42 31.00 -12.16
C ARG A 464 28.06 30.78 -11.47
N SER A 465 27.35 31.87 -11.19
CA SER A 465 25.94 31.89 -10.78
C SER A 465 25.13 32.58 -11.88
N GLY A 466 23.89 32.13 -12.12
CA GLY A 466 22.98 32.85 -13.00
C GLY A 466 22.65 34.23 -12.41
N CYS A 467 22.50 35.21 -13.30
CA CYS A 467 22.11 36.61 -13.04
C CYS A 467 23.26 37.58 -12.63
N GLN A 468 23.45 38.63 -13.46
CA GLN A 468 24.24 39.87 -13.28
C GLN A 468 25.78 39.83 -13.11
N LEU A 469 26.44 40.55 -14.05
CA LEU A 469 27.63 41.43 -13.92
C LEU A 469 28.96 40.92 -13.32
N PHE A 470 28.99 39.76 -12.69
CA PHE A 470 30.15 39.26 -11.97
C PHE A 470 31.03 38.37 -12.86
N SER A 471 32.15 38.93 -13.32
CA SER A 471 33.06 38.26 -14.24
C SER A 471 34.00 37.34 -13.48
N TYR A 472 33.67 36.04 -13.42
CA TYR A 472 34.62 35.05 -12.92
C TYR A 472 35.63 34.74 -14.02
N TYR A 473 36.88 35.17 -13.79
CA TYR A 473 38.01 34.79 -14.62
C TYR A 473 38.33 33.31 -14.40
N TYR A 474 38.56 32.60 -15.49
CA TYR A 474 38.94 31.20 -15.47
C TYR A 474 40.19 30.93 -16.31
N ASP A 475 40.93 29.88 -15.96
CA ASP A 475 41.97 29.28 -16.79
C ASP A 475 41.59 27.80 -17.02
N ALA A 476 41.71 27.33 -18.25
CA ALA A 476 41.23 26.02 -18.71
C ALA A 476 42.39 25.21 -19.30
N VAL A 477 42.70 24.10 -18.63
CA VAL A 477 43.92 23.30 -18.85
C VAL A 477 43.56 21.87 -19.25
N GLU A 478 43.87 21.48 -20.47
CA GLU A 478 43.83 20.09 -20.93
C GLU A 478 44.83 19.24 -20.13
N ILE A 479 44.34 18.20 -19.45
CA ILE A 479 45.14 17.15 -18.83
C ILE A 479 45.24 15.97 -19.82
N ASN A 480 46.47 15.56 -20.12
CA ASN A 480 46.75 14.29 -20.80
C ASN A 480 47.41 13.29 -19.83
N VAL A 481 46.82 12.11 -19.73
CA VAL A 481 47.12 11.09 -18.71
C VAL A 481 47.84 9.90 -19.34
N ILE A 482 49.05 9.61 -18.86
CA ILE A 482 49.94 8.61 -19.48
C ILE A 482 49.63 7.20 -18.97
N GLU A 483 49.35 7.04 -17.68
CA GLU A 483 49.02 5.75 -17.06
C GLU A 483 47.82 5.89 -16.12
N SER A 484 46.94 4.88 -16.14
CA SER A 484 45.72 4.85 -15.33
C SER A 484 46.05 4.81 -13.84
N GLY A 485 45.48 5.71 -13.05
CA GLY A 485 45.83 5.80 -11.63
C GLY A 485 45.07 6.88 -10.88
N TYR A 486 45.32 6.96 -9.58
CA TYR A 486 44.76 8.00 -8.71
C TYR A 486 45.67 9.22 -8.68
N TYR A 487 45.09 10.39 -8.93
CA TYR A 487 45.79 11.67 -8.94
C TYR A 487 45.08 12.64 -7.99
N ILE A 488 45.87 13.36 -7.19
CA ILE A 488 45.40 14.45 -6.32
C ILE A 488 45.81 15.78 -6.94
N PHE A 489 44.84 16.63 -7.20
CA PHE A 489 45.00 17.99 -7.71
C PHE A 489 44.75 18.98 -6.56
N THR A 490 45.77 19.74 -6.17
CA THR A 490 45.66 20.81 -5.17
C THR A 490 46.16 22.13 -5.75
N SER A 491 45.38 23.19 -5.64
CA SER A 491 45.93 24.54 -5.80
C SER A 491 46.80 24.91 -4.61
N ASN A 492 47.82 25.73 -4.85
CA ASN A 492 48.41 26.64 -3.88
C ASN A 492 48.30 28.06 -4.45
N SER A 493 47.57 28.93 -3.75
CA SER A 493 47.09 30.22 -4.25
C SER A 493 47.06 31.26 -3.12
N ILE A 494 47.28 32.54 -3.47
CA ILE A 494 47.05 33.67 -2.56
C ILE A 494 45.58 34.10 -2.49
N MET A 495 44.70 33.46 -3.29
CA MET A 495 43.27 33.74 -3.40
C MET A 495 42.48 32.43 -3.28
N ASN A 496 41.27 32.47 -2.72
CA ASN A 496 40.34 31.35 -2.77
C ASN A 496 40.07 30.94 -4.23
N THR A 497 40.45 29.70 -4.57
CA THR A 497 40.28 29.09 -5.89
C THR A 497 39.44 27.83 -5.80
N TYR A 498 38.74 27.49 -6.89
CA TYR A 498 37.98 26.26 -7.07
C TYR A 498 38.44 25.53 -8.34
N GLY A 499 38.34 24.21 -8.34
CA GLY A 499 38.67 23.34 -9.47
C GLY A 499 37.48 22.54 -9.97
N PHE A 500 37.44 22.31 -11.29
CA PHE A 500 36.45 21.51 -11.99
C PHE A 500 37.15 20.59 -13.01
N ILE A 501 36.66 19.37 -13.20
CA ILE A 501 37.19 18.40 -14.17
C ILE A 501 36.08 17.97 -15.13
N TYR A 502 36.32 18.15 -16.43
CA TYR A 502 35.40 17.83 -17.52
C TYR A 502 35.93 16.71 -18.41
N GLU A 503 35.01 15.92 -18.96
CA GLU A 503 35.30 14.94 -20.01
C GLU A 503 35.26 15.63 -21.38
N ASN A 504 36.34 15.52 -22.15
CA ASN A 504 36.52 16.12 -23.49
C ASN A 504 36.46 17.66 -23.58
N ASN A 505 35.32 18.30 -23.29
CA ASN A 505 35.06 19.72 -23.57
C ASN A 505 34.25 20.43 -22.47
N PHE A 506 34.61 21.69 -22.19
CA PHE A 506 33.90 22.63 -21.32
C PHE A 506 32.96 23.55 -22.14
N ASP A 507 31.78 23.88 -21.58
CA ASP A 507 30.75 24.72 -22.21
C ASP A 507 30.40 25.90 -21.29
N VAL A 508 30.80 27.11 -21.68
CA VAL A 508 30.69 28.36 -20.89
C VAL A 508 29.25 28.69 -20.49
N PHE A 509 28.27 28.34 -21.32
CA PHE A 509 26.85 28.64 -21.07
C PHE A 509 26.10 27.47 -20.41
N GLN A 510 26.71 26.29 -20.33
CA GLN A 510 26.15 25.09 -19.72
C GLN A 510 27.18 24.40 -18.81
N TYR A 511 27.78 25.13 -17.87
CA TYR A 511 28.98 24.70 -17.13
C TYR A 511 28.87 23.40 -16.32
N LYS A 512 27.67 22.81 -16.13
CA LYS A 512 27.50 21.49 -15.49
C LYS A 512 27.51 20.30 -16.49
N LYS A 513 27.64 20.58 -17.79
CA LYS A 513 27.66 19.61 -18.89
C LYS A 513 29.06 18.99 -19.03
N ASN A 514 29.12 17.68 -19.21
CA ASN A 514 30.36 16.88 -19.23
C ASN A 514 31.21 16.99 -17.95
N LEU A 515 30.67 17.53 -16.87
CA LEU A 515 31.35 17.67 -15.57
C LEU A 515 31.50 16.29 -14.92
N ILE A 516 32.75 15.85 -14.70
CA ILE A 516 33.08 14.62 -13.99
C ILE A 516 33.17 14.89 -12.49
N PHE A 517 33.79 16.01 -12.10
CA PHE A 517 34.06 16.34 -10.71
C PHE A 517 34.12 17.86 -10.49
N GLU A 518 33.43 18.35 -9.46
CA GLU A 518 33.48 19.72 -8.94
C GLU A 518 34.01 19.68 -7.51
N ASP A 519 34.87 20.63 -7.13
CA ASP A 519 35.33 20.73 -5.74
C ASP A 519 34.19 21.15 -4.81
N ASN A 520 33.66 20.16 -4.09
CA ASN A 520 32.45 20.28 -3.27
C ASN A 520 32.75 20.80 -1.85
N ILE A 521 33.90 21.45 -1.64
CA ILE A 521 34.39 21.94 -0.35
C ILE A 521 34.27 23.46 -0.32
N ASN A 522 33.53 24.00 0.67
CA ASN A 522 33.61 25.43 1.00
C ASN A 522 35.03 25.75 1.49
N GLY A 523 35.86 26.32 0.62
CA GLY A 523 37.31 26.38 0.81
C GLY A 523 37.77 27.13 2.07
N CYS A 524 38.47 26.43 2.95
CA CYS A 524 39.21 26.99 4.08
C CYS A 524 40.73 26.90 3.80
N ASN A 525 41.42 28.04 3.84
CA ASN A 525 42.85 28.27 3.48
C ASN A 525 43.19 28.35 1.97
N ASN A 526 42.43 29.10 1.16
CA ASN A 526 42.73 29.45 -0.24
C ASN A 526 42.83 28.30 -1.28
N GLN A 527 42.74 27.04 -0.87
CA GLN A 527 43.15 25.88 -1.68
C GLN A 527 42.03 24.85 -1.87
N PHE A 528 41.78 24.43 -3.11
CA PHE A 528 40.99 23.23 -3.43
C PHE A 528 41.82 21.94 -3.32
N LYS A 529 41.15 20.80 -3.15
CA LYS A 529 41.78 19.46 -3.18
C LYS A 529 40.87 18.40 -3.80
N ILE A 530 41.06 18.14 -5.10
CA ILE A 530 40.35 17.09 -5.84
C ILE A 530 41.19 15.80 -5.83
N SER A 531 40.55 14.64 -5.62
CA SER A 531 41.18 13.32 -5.75
C SER A 531 40.34 12.45 -6.68
N ILE A 532 40.92 11.99 -7.77
CA ILE A 532 40.21 11.36 -8.88
C ILE A 532 41.03 10.23 -9.51
N GLN A 533 40.35 9.18 -10.00
CA GLN A 533 40.96 8.16 -10.84
C GLN A 533 40.87 8.59 -12.31
N LEU A 534 42.01 8.67 -12.99
CA LEU A 534 42.06 9.02 -14.41
C LEU A 534 42.51 7.81 -15.24
N GLN A 535 42.04 7.72 -16.49
CA GLN A 535 42.38 6.64 -17.41
C GLN A 535 43.52 7.04 -18.36
N ALA A 536 44.40 6.09 -18.67
CA ALA A 536 45.48 6.25 -19.65
C ALA A 536 44.93 6.59 -21.05
N ASN A 537 45.62 7.49 -21.75
CA ASN A 537 45.30 7.99 -23.09
C ASN A 537 43.99 8.80 -23.20
N THR A 538 43.28 9.06 -22.10
CA THR A 538 42.08 9.92 -22.09
C THR A 538 42.45 11.39 -21.88
N LYS A 539 41.71 12.28 -22.55
CA LYS A 539 41.80 13.74 -22.39
C LYS A 539 40.74 14.26 -21.43
N TYR A 540 41.15 15.12 -20.51
CA TYR A 540 40.27 15.82 -19.59
C TYR A 540 40.54 17.33 -19.65
N VAL A 541 39.56 18.16 -19.32
CA VAL A 541 39.76 19.62 -19.19
C VAL A 541 39.59 20.01 -17.73
N PHE A 542 40.62 20.64 -17.16
CA PHE A 542 40.64 21.14 -15.79
C PHE A 542 40.41 22.65 -15.80
N VAL A 543 39.34 23.14 -15.19
CA VAL A 543 39.04 24.57 -15.11
C VAL A 543 39.30 25.08 -13.69
N VAL A 544 40.10 26.14 -13.57
CA VAL A 544 40.32 26.87 -12.32
C VAL A 544 39.59 28.21 -12.38
N THR A 545 38.92 28.56 -11.29
CA THR A 545 38.24 29.84 -11.10
C THR A 545 38.49 30.37 -9.69
N THR A 546 38.23 31.64 -9.44
CA THR A 546 38.15 32.22 -8.09
C THR A 546 36.83 31.90 -7.38
N SER A 547 36.80 32.11 -6.06
CA SER A 547 35.54 32.18 -5.27
C SER A 547 34.83 33.52 -5.39
N TYR A 548 35.55 34.58 -5.74
CA TYR A 548 35.05 35.96 -5.82
C TYR A 548 35.26 36.51 -7.24
N PRO A 549 34.26 37.20 -7.81
CA PRO A 549 34.32 37.69 -9.18
C PRO A 549 35.25 38.90 -9.32
N ASN A 550 35.72 39.14 -10.55
CA ASN A 550 36.67 40.18 -10.93
C ASN A 550 38.04 40.10 -10.22
N VAL A 551 38.32 39.04 -9.46
CA VAL A 551 39.58 38.83 -8.74
C VAL A 551 40.60 38.14 -9.66
N THR A 552 41.77 38.75 -9.83
CA THR A 552 42.89 38.27 -10.65
C THR A 552 44.14 38.07 -9.81
N GLY A 553 45.00 37.13 -10.20
CA GLY A 553 46.28 36.89 -9.54
C GLY A 553 46.80 35.47 -9.75
N ASN A 554 47.93 35.19 -9.09
CA ASN A 554 48.71 33.98 -9.31
C ASN A 554 48.20 32.79 -8.49
N TYR A 555 48.09 31.64 -9.16
CA TYR A 555 47.90 30.34 -8.53
C TYR A 555 48.89 29.30 -9.09
N SER A 556 49.05 28.20 -8.37
CA SER A 556 49.82 27.04 -8.81
C SER A 556 49.05 25.75 -8.56
N LEU A 557 48.81 24.96 -9.59
CA LEU A 557 48.22 23.63 -9.53
C LEU A 557 49.33 22.60 -9.29
N LEU A 558 49.41 22.09 -8.07
CA LEU A 558 50.24 20.94 -7.70
C LEU A 558 49.45 19.65 -7.96
N VAL A 559 50.08 18.68 -8.61
CA VAL A 559 49.48 17.36 -8.85
C VAL A 559 50.37 16.26 -8.31
N TYR A 560 49.78 15.38 -7.51
CA TYR A 560 50.37 14.18 -6.91
C TYR A 560 49.75 12.94 -7.56
N GLY A 561 50.49 11.83 -7.61
CA GLY A 561 50.01 10.57 -8.19
C GLY A 561 51.15 9.57 -8.37
N PRO A 562 50.91 8.41 -9.00
CA PRO A 562 51.93 7.39 -9.21
C PRO A 562 52.96 7.73 -10.29
N ASN A 563 52.57 8.56 -11.29
CA ASN A 563 53.34 8.80 -12.51
C ASN A 563 53.22 10.25 -13.01
N ASN A 564 54.04 10.61 -14.00
CA ASN A 564 54.01 11.92 -14.66
C ASN A 564 52.76 12.14 -15.53
N ILE A 565 52.27 13.38 -15.55
CA ILE A 565 51.18 13.87 -16.42
C ILE A 565 51.59 15.14 -17.18
N THR A 566 50.81 15.53 -18.19
CA THR A 566 51.04 16.75 -19.00
C THR A 566 49.80 17.65 -19.05
N LEU A 567 50.02 18.95 -19.24
CA LEU A 567 49.04 20.03 -19.03
C LEU A 567 49.19 21.13 -20.12
N HIS A 568 48.09 21.59 -20.76
CA HIS A 568 48.09 22.59 -21.85
C HIS A 568 46.87 23.56 -21.82
N PRO A 569 46.99 24.88 -22.08
CA PRO A 569 45.89 25.87 -21.95
C PRO A 569 44.99 26.10 -23.19
N ILE A 570 43.79 26.72 -23.01
CA ILE A 570 42.67 26.87 -23.98
C ILE A 570 42.04 28.30 -23.93
N TYR A 571 41.42 28.86 -25.01
CA TYR A 571 41.26 30.34 -25.13
C TYR A 571 40.03 31.06 -25.82
N ASN A 572 38.93 30.48 -26.38
CA ASN A 572 37.95 31.34 -27.13
C ASN A 572 36.48 30.87 -27.37
N PHE A 573 35.48 31.80 -27.35
CA PHE A 573 34.03 31.59 -27.63
C PHE A 573 33.25 32.91 -28.05
N PRO A 574 32.01 32.89 -28.64
CA PRO A 574 31.32 34.05 -29.27
C PRO A 574 29.95 34.56 -28.66
N GLN A 575 29.30 35.61 -29.24
CA GLN A 575 28.18 36.45 -28.68
C GLN A 575 26.82 36.48 -29.48
N ASN A 576 25.70 37.05 -28.94
CA ASN A 576 24.32 37.11 -29.53
C ASN A 576 23.40 38.34 -29.12
N PHE A 577 22.15 38.42 -29.67
CA PHE A 577 21.21 39.59 -29.73
C PHE A 577 20.21 39.82 -28.53
N GLN A 578 19.42 40.93 -28.54
CA GLN A 578 18.46 41.39 -27.49
C GLN A 578 17.10 41.95 -28.02
N ASN A 579 16.00 41.84 -27.22
CA ASN A 579 14.64 42.42 -27.40
C ASN A 579 14.01 42.86 -26.03
N GLN A 580 12.89 43.62 -25.96
CA GLN A 580 12.34 44.22 -24.69
C GLN A 580 10.78 44.33 -24.58
N TYR A 581 10.24 44.40 -23.35
CA TYR A 581 8.83 44.63 -22.95
C TYR A 581 8.73 45.38 -21.59
N SER A 582 7.68 46.18 -21.31
CA SER A 582 7.53 46.94 -20.03
C SER A 582 6.10 46.96 -19.48
N SER A 583 5.94 46.85 -18.15
CA SER A 583 4.65 47.00 -17.43
C SER A 583 4.85 47.48 -15.97
N ALA A 584 3.81 47.47 -15.15
CA ALA A 584 3.86 47.96 -13.76
C ALA A 584 2.95 47.18 -12.79
N LEU A 585 3.48 46.84 -11.61
CA LEU A 585 2.71 46.24 -10.52
C LEU A 585 1.99 47.34 -9.73
N THR A 586 0.65 47.31 -9.75
CA THR A 586 -0.24 48.30 -9.11
C THR A 586 -1.15 47.65 -8.05
N PRO A 587 -1.86 48.43 -7.20
CA PRO A 587 -2.84 47.88 -6.26
C PRO A 587 -4.00 47.09 -6.88
N SER A 588 -4.21 47.27 -8.19
CA SER A 588 -5.19 46.55 -9.02
C SER A 588 -4.66 45.25 -9.64
N ASN A 589 -3.35 44.99 -9.57
CA ASN A 589 -2.77 43.72 -10.03
C ASN A 589 -3.16 42.57 -9.10
N ARG A 590 -3.05 41.34 -9.61
CA ARG A 590 -3.50 40.12 -8.91
C ARG A 590 -2.60 39.85 -7.70
N LYS A 591 -3.15 39.26 -6.63
CA LYS A 591 -2.37 38.88 -5.43
C LYS A 591 -2.19 37.38 -5.29
N TYR A 592 -1.04 36.98 -4.75
CA TYR A 592 -0.75 35.61 -4.30
C TYR A 592 -0.02 35.63 -2.95
N THR A 593 0.27 34.44 -2.40
CA THR A 593 1.02 34.27 -1.17
C THR A 593 2.10 33.21 -1.34
N ARG A 594 3.28 33.43 -0.75
CA ARG A 594 4.47 32.56 -0.89
C ARG A 594 4.59 31.56 0.27
N GLU A 595 4.02 31.89 1.44
CA GLU A 595 3.84 30.98 2.57
C GLU A 595 2.44 30.35 2.53
N LYS A 596 2.31 29.04 2.77
CA LYS A 596 1.01 28.45 3.06
C LYS A 596 0.48 29.03 4.38
N CYS A 597 -0.60 29.81 4.28
CA CYS A 597 -1.37 30.42 5.36
C CYS A 597 -0.87 31.75 5.98
N ARG A 598 -0.54 32.73 5.13
CA ARG A 598 -0.64 34.17 5.48
C ARG A 598 -1.36 34.98 4.39
N LEU A 599 -1.89 36.15 4.78
CA LEU A 599 -2.60 37.10 3.91
C LEU A 599 -1.84 37.34 2.59
N ALA A 600 -2.53 37.15 1.47
CA ALA A 600 -1.96 37.36 0.14
C ALA A 600 -1.66 38.85 -0.08
N ASN A 601 -0.37 39.20 -0.15
CA ASN A 601 0.10 40.58 -0.15
C ASN A 601 1.01 40.93 -1.33
N ASN A 602 1.60 39.95 -2.03
CA ASN A 602 2.49 40.22 -3.16
C ASN A 602 1.67 40.39 -4.44
N TYR A 603 1.92 41.47 -5.18
CA TYR A 603 1.28 41.73 -6.48
C TYR A 603 2.02 40.97 -7.59
N TYR A 604 1.29 40.41 -8.55
CA TYR A 604 1.85 39.76 -9.74
C TYR A 604 1.12 40.13 -11.03
N GLU A 605 1.81 39.91 -12.15
CA GLU A 605 1.31 40.00 -13.51
C GLU A 605 1.74 38.76 -14.31
N ASP A 606 0.79 38.12 -14.97
CA ASP A 606 0.97 36.95 -15.82
C ASP A 606 0.95 37.33 -17.31
N ILE A 607 2.02 36.97 -18.02
CA ILE A 607 2.32 37.38 -19.39
C ILE A 607 2.59 36.13 -20.24
N GLU A 608 1.75 35.89 -21.25
CA GLU A 608 1.97 34.84 -22.24
C GLU A 608 3.13 35.21 -23.18
N ILE A 609 4.01 34.24 -23.45
CA ILE A 609 5.20 34.34 -24.29
C ILE A 609 5.03 33.49 -25.55
N ASN A 610 5.28 34.10 -26.71
CA ASN A 610 5.20 33.45 -28.03
C ASN A 610 6.57 33.52 -28.75
N VAL A 611 7.04 32.36 -29.25
CA VAL A 611 8.43 32.10 -29.69
C VAL A 611 8.46 31.66 -31.15
N MET A 612 9.32 32.29 -31.98
CA MET A 612 9.34 32.07 -33.43
C MET A 612 10.37 31.03 -33.92
N THR A 613 11.43 30.76 -33.14
CA THR A 613 12.45 29.74 -33.44
C THR A 613 12.80 28.95 -32.19
N SER A 614 12.91 27.63 -32.27
CA SER A 614 13.38 26.83 -31.11
C SER A 614 14.86 27.12 -30.83
N GLY A 615 15.22 27.29 -29.56
CA GLY A 615 16.61 27.58 -29.17
C GLY A 615 16.77 28.04 -27.72
N SER A 616 18.01 28.35 -27.35
CA SER A 616 18.35 28.83 -25.99
C SER A 616 18.13 30.34 -25.89
N TYR A 617 17.30 30.74 -24.92
CA TYR A 617 16.94 32.12 -24.63
C TYR A 617 17.29 32.49 -23.19
N THR A 618 17.65 33.76 -22.98
CA THR A 618 17.91 34.34 -21.67
C THR A 618 17.00 35.53 -21.46
N ILE A 619 16.01 35.40 -20.57
CA ILE A 619 15.05 36.45 -20.21
C ILE A 619 15.53 37.09 -18.90
N THR A 620 15.63 38.42 -18.86
CA THR A 620 16.13 39.19 -17.69
C THR A 620 15.18 40.35 -17.38
N SER A 621 15.06 40.77 -16.12
CA SER A 621 14.35 42.01 -15.76
C SER A 621 15.30 43.18 -15.51
N HIS A 622 14.78 44.39 -15.67
CA HIS A 622 15.38 45.65 -15.27
C HIS A 622 14.28 46.49 -14.58
N SER A 623 14.38 46.70 -13.28
CA SER A 623 13.31 47.33 -12.49
C SER A 623 13.84 48.18 -11.35
N SER A 624 13.05 49.18 -10.93
CA SER A 624 13.31 50.02 -9.75
C SER A 624 12.74 49.42 -8.44
N ILE A 625 12.13 48.24 -8.55
CA ILE A 625 11.58 47.41 -7.47
C ILE A 625 12.12 45.97 -7.60
N ASN A 626 12.17 45.22 -6.50
CA ASN A 626 12.74 43.86 -6.46
C ASN A 626 11.84 42.85 -7.19
N THR A 627 12.06 42.67 -8.50
CA THR A 627 11.26 41.77 -9.34
C THR A 627 11.80 40.34 -9.35
N PHE A 628 10.89 39.39 -9.30
CA PHE A 628 11.11 37.96 -9.44
C PHE A 628 10.29 37.45 -10.62
N GLY A 629 10.92 36.60 -11.43
CA GLY A 629 10.34 36.01 -12.63
C GLY A 629 10.24 34.49 -12.50
N TYR A 630 9.13 33.95 -13.00
CA TYR A 630 8.82 32.52 -12.95
C TYR A 630 8.19 32.10 -14.27
N LEU A 631 8.80 31.14 -14.96
CA LEU A 631 8.38 30.72 -16.28
C LEU A 631 7.69 29.35 -16.23
N TYR A 632 6.44 29.33 -16.67
CA TYR A 632 5.56 28.17 -16.67
C TYR A 632 5.32 27.66 -18.09
N LYS A 633 5.12 26.34 -18.24
CA LYS A 633 4.61 25.75 -19.47
C LYS A 633 3.08 25.69 -19.41
N ASP A 634 2.43 26.16 -20.47
CA ASP A 634 0.98 26.14 -20.67
C ASP A 634 0.12 26.97 -19.67
N ARG A 635 0.41 26.97 -18.35
CA ARG A 635 -0.37 27.68 -17.30
C ARG A 635 0.38 27.97 -16.01
N PHE A 636 -0.01 29.05 -15.32
CA PHE A 636 0.38 29.36 -13.94
C PHE A 636 -0.73 29.01 -12.93
N ASN A 637 -0.36 28.42 -11.77
CA ASN A 637 -1.28 28.23 -10.64
C ASN A 637 -0.83 29.05 -9.39
N PRO A 638 -1.53 30.15 -9.03
CA PRO A 638 -1.16 31.00 -7.90
C PRO A 638 -1.41 30.38 -6.51
N LEU A 639 -2.00 29.18 -6.41
CA LEU A 639 -2.15 28.42 -5.16
C LEU A 639 -1.20 27.21 -5.07
N ASN A 640 -0.78 26.66 -6.20
CA ASN A 640 0.23 25.60 -6.28
C ASN A 640 1.40 26.08 -7.14
N PHE A 641 2.23 26.93 -6.55
CA PHE A 641 3.23 27.74 -7.24
C PHE A 641 4.27 26.94 -8.06
N GLN A 642 4.48 25.66 -7.74
CA GLN A 642 5.42 24.77 -8.44
C GLN A 642 4.76 24.00 -9.61
N GLU A 643 3.45 24.08 -9.79
CA GLU A 643 2.74 23.39 -10.87
C GLU A 643 3.12 23.98 -12.23
N ASN A 644 3.54 23.12 -13.17
CA ASN A 644 3.99 23.49 -14.52
C ASN A 644 5.14 24.52 -14.60
N LEU A 645 5.81 24.81 -13.49
CA LEU A 645 6.99 25.65 -13.43
C LEU A 645 8.13 24.97 -14.20
N ILE A 646 8.57 25.56 -15.31
CA ILE A 646 9.75 25.08 -16.06
C ILE A 646 11.00 25.47 -15.29
N ILE A 647 11.05 26.74 -14.89
CA ILE A 647 12.20 27.37 -14.26
C ILE A 647 11.75 28.61 -13.47
N GLN A 648 12.23 28.70 -12.24
CA GLN A 648 12.21 29.91 -11.43
C GLN A 648 13.57 30.58 -11.48
N ASN A 649 13.62 31.86 -11.10
CA ASN A 649 14.85 32.65 -10.96
C ASN A 649 16.05 31.84 -10.42
N ASP A 650 17.17 31.84 -11.14
CA ASP A 650 18.40 31.18 -10.72
C ASP A 650 19.00 31.91 -9.51
N GLU A 651 19.43 31.17 -8.48
CA GLU A 651 19.78 31.76 -7.17
C GLU A 651 21.18 32.39 -7.18
N GLY A 652 21.27 33.63 -7.68
CA GLY A 652 22.55 34.33 -7.82
C GLY A 652 22.54 35.86 -7.94
N CYS A 653 21.41 36.54 -7.72
CA CYS A 653 21.29 37.99 -7.97
C CYS A 653 21.01 38.82 -6.69
N ASP A 654 21.76 39.91 -6.50
CA ASP A 654 21.50 40.89 -5.44
C ASP A 654 20.22 41.71 -5.72
N ASP A 655 19.16 41.35 -5.00
CA ASP A 655 18.16 42.26 -4.42
C ASP A 655 17.47 43.30 -5.35
N SER A 656 17.33 43.03 -6.66
CA SER A 656 16.45 43.84 -7.52
C SER A 656 15.83 43.17 -8.75
N GLN A 657 16.50 42.19 -9.37
CA GLN A 657 16.17 41.70 -10.72
C GLN A 657 16.26 40.18 -10.83
N PHE A 658 15.63 39.62 -11.87
CA PHE A 658 15.68 38.20 -12.19
C PHE A 658 16.32 37.93 -13.55
N GLN A 659 16.88 36.73 -13.72
CA GLN A 659 17.24 36.19 -15.03
C GLN A 659 16.94 34.68 -15.12
N ILE A 660 16.52 34.26 -16.30
CA ILE A 660 16.03 32.91 -16.63
C ILE A 660 16.69 32.48 -17.94
N ALA A 661 17.52 31.43 -17.91
CA ALA A 661 18.10 30.80 -19.09
C ALA A 661 17.37 29.49 -19.41
N VAL A 662 16.81 29.37 -20.62
CA VAL A 662 15.84 28.32 -20.95
C VAL A 662 15.82 28.00 -22.45
N ASN A 663 15.69 26.72 -22.81
CA ASN A 663 15.36 26.33 -24.18
C ASN A 663 13.84 26.43 -24.39
N LEU A 664 13.44 27.17 -25.41
CA LEU A 664 12.03 27.38 -25.77
C LEU A 664 11.71 26.76 -27.13
N ASP A 665 10.45 26.34 -27.32
CA ASP A 665 9.96 25.70 -28.54
C ASP A 665 8.82 26.47 -29.20
N THR A 666 8.76 26.42 -30.53
CA THR A 666 7.74 27.11 -31.35
C THR A 666 6.32 26.55 -31.19
N ASN A 667 6.19 25.31 -30.73
CA ASN A 667 4.92 24.59 -30.62
C ASN A 667 4.44 24.46 -29.16
N SER A 668 4.74 25.45 -28.31
CA SER A 668 4.37 25.43 -26.89
C SER A 668 4.04 26.84 -26.40
N THR A 669 3.00 26.98 -25.59
CA THR A 669 2.70 28.24 -24.91
C THR A 669 3.47 28.32 -23.59
N TYR A 670 3.96 29.51 -23.30
CA TYR A 670 4.76 29.80 -22.10
C TYR A 670 4.12 30.97 -21.36
N VAL A 671 4.12 30.94 -20.03
CA VAL A 671 3.59 32.04 -19.20
C VAL A 671 4.68 32.50 -18.23
N LEU A 672 5.13 33.74 -18.39
CA LEU A 672 6.05 34.41 -17.47
C LEU A 672 5.23 35.19 -16.44
N VAL A 673 5.46 34.90 -15.17
CA VAL A 673 4.86 35.61 -14.04
C VAL A 673 5.91 36.53 -13.43
N VAL A 674 5.61 37.83 -13.37
CA VAL A 674 6.44 38.85 -12.71
C VAL A 674 5.78 39.29 -11.41
N THR A 675 6.57 39.40 -10.34
CA THR A 675 6.09 39.69 -8.98
C THR A 675 7.20 40.30 -8.12
N THR A 676 6.87 40.89 -6.97
CA THR A 676 7.87 41.26 -5.95
C THR A 676 8.15 40.15 -4.93
N PHE A 677 9.34 40.20 -4.30
CA PHE A 677 9.67 39.39 -3.12
C PHE A 677 8.88 39.86 -1.89
N LEU A 678 8.90 41.17 -1.63
CA LEU A 678 8.30 41.80 -0.46
C LEU A 678 6.81 42.15 -0.68
N PRO A 679 5.99 42.11 0.39
CA PRO A 679 4.56 42.35 0.34
C PRO A 679 4.19 43.81 0.02
N ASN A 680 3.12 43.96 -0.76
CA ASN A 680 2.47 45.22 -1.15
C ASN A 680 3.35 46.27 -1.88
N ILE A 681 4.51 45.88 -2.42
CA ILE A 681 5.34 46.78 -3.26
C ILE A 681 4.71 46.96 -4.64
N THR A 682 4.65 48.21 -5.10
CA THR A 682 4.16 48.62 -6.42
C THR A 682 5.22 49.42 -7.16
N GLY A 683 5.37 49.23 -8.47
CA GLY A 683 6.40 49.90 -9.27
C GLY A 683 6.51 49.36 -10.70
N GLU A 684 7.33 50.02 -11.51
CA GLU A 684 7.53 49.71 -12.93
C GLU A 684 8.63 48.67 -13.14
N PHE A 685 8.48 47.86 -14.19
CA PHE A 685 9.48 46.87 -14.59
C PHE A 685 9.59 46.74 -16.12
N LEU A 686 10.82 46.59 -16.58
CA LEU A 686 11.20 46.22 -17.94
C LEU A 686 11.66 44.75 -17.94
N ILE A 687 11.35 44.01 -19.00
CA ILE A 687 11.88 42.69 -19.31
C ILE A 687 12.71 42.82 -20.59
N SER A 688 13.86 42.17 -20.66
CA SER A 688 14.64 41.95 -21.88
C SER A 688 14.79 40.46 -22.17
N ALA A 689 14.82 40.06 -23.44
CA ALA A 689 15.09 38.70 -23.87
C ALA A 689 16.27 38.68 -24.85
N PHE A 690 17.21 37.77 -24.64
CA PHE A 690 18.37 37.52 -25.49
C PHE A 690 18.30 36.10 -26.07
N GLY A 691 18.83 35.87 -27.27
CA GLY A 691 18.78 34.54 -27.91
C GLY A 691 18.99 34.60 -29.43
N PRO A 692 18.63 33.52 -30.16
CA PRO A 692 18.85 33.42 -31.61
C PRO A 692 17.90 34.27 -32.47
N ASP A 693 16.72 34.66 -31.97
CA ASP A 693 15.75 35.51 -32.67
C ASP A 693 14.86 36.28 -31.66
N LYS A 694 13.78 36.93 -32.10
CA LYS A 694 12.85 37.72 -31.27
C LYS A 694 11.65 36.92 -30.72
N ILE A 695 11.07 37.45 -29.65
CA ILE A 695 9.97 36.88 -28.85
C ILE A 695 8.92 37.98 -28.56
N ASN A 696 7.64 37.58 -28.45
CA ASN A 696 6.46 38.44 -28.18
C ASN A 696 5.80 38.14 -26.81
N PHE A 697 5.03 39.09 -26.26
CA PHE A 697 4.46 39.09 -24.88
C PHE A 697 2.99 39.60 -24.82
N ASN A 698 2.05 38.91 -24.14
CA ASN A 698 0.60 39.27 -24.05
C ASN A 698 -0.01 39.15 -22.60
N PRO A 699 -0.93 40.05 -22.13
CA PRO A 699 -1.57 40.00 -20.79
C PRO A 699 -3.06 39.54 -20.73
N ILE A 700 -3.61 39.25 -19.52
CA ILE A 700 -4.90 38.53 -19.29
C ILE A 700 -5.86 39.23 -18.25
N GLY A 701 -7.20 39.12 -18.37
CA GLY A 701 -8.23 39.90 -17.60
C GLY A 701 -9.33 39.16 -16.77
N ILE A 702 -10.34 39.90 -16.26
CA ILE A 702 -11.37 39.52 -15.24
C ILE A 702 -12.82 39.52 -15.81
N GLN A 703 -13.75 38.69 -15.27
CA GLN A 703 -15.16 38.61 -15.72
C GLN A 703 -16.31 38.67 -14.67
N THR A 704 -16.73 37.53 -14.08
CA THR A 704 -18.16 37.23 -13.78
C THR A 704 -18.47 36.97 -12.29
N ILE A 705 -19.74 37.09 -11.85
CA ILE A 705 -20.20 36.86 -10.45
C ILE A 705 -21.57 36.14 -10.39
N TYR A 706 -21.73 35.21 -9.43
CA TYR A 706 -22.97 34.51 -9.03
C TYR A 706 -23.22 34.69 -7.51
N THR A 707 -24.48 34.61 -7.04
CA THR A 707 -24.83 34.75 -5.60
C THR A 707 -25.99 33.82 -5.18
N SER A 708 -25.94 33.25 -3.97
CA SER A 708 -26.99 32.39 -3.40
C SER A 708 -26.91 32.32 -1.86
N ILE A 709 -27.77 31.53 -1.21
CA ILE A 709 -27.88 31.37 0.25
C ILE A 709 -28.14 29.90 0.60
N LEU A 710 -27.38 29.33 1.53
CA LEU A 710 -27.67 28.01 2.10
C LEU A 710 -28.71 28.11 3.24
N THR A 711 -29.85 27.45 3.06
CA THR A 711 -30.99 27.41 4.00
C THR A 711 -31.35 25.97 4.38
N LYS A 712 -32.34 25.77 5.27
CA LYS A 712 -32.85 24.42 5.63
C LYS A 712 -33.37 23.61 4.44
N ASP A 713 -33.77 24.28 3.38
CA ASP A 713 -34.38 23.70 2.18
C ASP A 713 -33.31 23.36 1.11
N THR A 714 -32.04 23.63 1.40
CA THR A 714 -30.90 23.17 0.59
C THR A 714 -30.50 21.73 0.94
N GLN A 715 -29.74 21.10 0.06
CA GLN A 715 -29.54 19.66 0.03
C GLN A 715 -28.66 19.23 1.21
N THR A 716 -28.80 18.00 1.70
CA THR A 716 -27.97 17.51 2.82
C THR A 716 -27.34 16.16 2.58
N TYR A 717 -26.15 15.94 3.15
CA TYR A 717 -25.48 14.64 3.18
C TYR A 717 -24.82 14.37 4.55
N SER A 718 -24.33 13.15 4.73
CA SER A 718 -23.67 12.68 5.96
C SER A 718 -22.21 12.32 5.68
N ARG A 719 -21.30 12.80 6.53
CA ARG A 719 -19.86 12.48 6.47
C ARG A 719 -19.46 11.28 7.35
N VAL A 720 -20.34 10.86 8.26
CA VAL A 720 -20.18 9.72 9.18
C VAL A 720 -21.57 9.17 9.53
N CYS A 721 -21.82 7.88 9.29
CA CYS A 721 -23.16 7.30 9.42
C CYS A 721 -23.78 7.53 10.81
N GLY A 722 -25.00 8.07 10.84
CA GLY A 722 -25.70 8.50 12.05
C GLY A 722 -25.48 9.97 12.44
N ARG A 723 -24.78 10.79 11.65
CA ARG A 723 -24.72 12.26 11.80
C ARG A 723 -25.10 12.98 10.50
N THR A 724 -26.32 13.51 10.44
CA THR A 724 -26.84 14.32 9.31
C THR A 724 -26.62 15.82 9.55
N GLY A 725 -26.67 16.62 8.47
CA GLY A 725 -26.81 18.09 8.56
C GLY A 725 -25.78 18.95 7.82
N TYR A 726 -24.92 18.41 6.94
CA TYR A 726 -24.07 19.26 6.08
C TYR A 726 -24.89 19.76 4.88
N TYR A 727 -25.05 21.08 4.75
CA TYR A 727 -25.86 21.69 3.69
C TYR A 727 -25.02 21.94 2.43
N TYR A 728 -25.60 21.67 1.26
CA TYR A 728 -24.97 21.91 -0.04
C TYR A 728 -25.92 22.40 -1.15
N GLU A 729 -25.33 23.03 -2.16
CA GLU A 729 -25.95 23.50 -3.40
C GLU A 729 -25.13 23.02 -4.60
N THR A 730 -25.79 22.66 -5.70
CA THR A 730 -25.11 22.25 -6.96
C THR A 730 -25.38 23.27 -8.07
N ILE A 731 -24.33 23.62 -8.81
CA ILE A 731 -24.34 24.61 -9.88
C ILE A 731 -23.75 23.95 -11.13
N GLU A 732 -24.56 23.80 -12.16
CA GLU A 732 -24.14 23.39 -13.50
C GLU A 732 -23.43 24.57 -14.20
N ILE A 733 -22.29 24.29 -14.82
CA ILE A 733 -21.44 25.25 -15.53
C ILE A 733 -21.23 24.75 -16.96
N ASN A 734 -21.56 25.58 -17.95
CA ASN A 734 -21.25 25.33 -19.36
C ASN A 734 -20.45 26.50 -19.94
N VAL A 735 -19.44 26.19 -20.74
CA VAL A 735 -18.47 27.15 -21.32
C VAL A 735 -18.45 27.07 -22.84
N GLU A 736 -18.35 28.22 -23.51
CA GLU A 736 -18.31 28.28 -24.98
C GLU A 736 -16.90 28.09 -25.56
N ASN A 737 -15.84 28.38 -24.80
CA ASN A 737 -14.45 28.31 -25.25
C ASN A 737 -13.59 27.50 -24.28
N SER A 738 -12.80 26.55 -24.79
CA SER A 738 -11.87 25.76 -23.97
C SER A 738 -10.78 26.66 -23.37
N SER A 739 -10.82 26.89 -22.05
CA SER A 739 -9.90 27.82 -21.39
C SER A 739 -9.79 27.56 -19.88
N ILE A 740 -8.90 28.31 -19.21
CA ILE A 740 -8.72 28.24 -17.75
C ILE A 740 -9.76 29.14 -17.09
N TYR A 741 -10.48 28.55 -16.13
CA TYR A 741 -11.43 29.24 -15.27
C TYR A 741 -11.02 29.15 -13.80
N ARG A 742 -11.16 30.26 -13.07
CA ARG A 742 -10.86 30.41 -11.63
C ARG A 742 -12.14 30.71 -10.88
N PHE A 743 -12.33 30.08 -9.73
CA PHE A 743 -13.53 30.18 -8.88
C PHE A 743 -13.13 30.65 -7.48
N ASP A 744 -13.62 31.83 -7.07
CA ASP A 744 -13.37 32.44 -5.76
C ASP A 744 -14.70 32.65 -5.02
N SER A 745 -14.83 32.17 -3.77
CA SER A 745 -16.03 32.44 -2.97
C SER A 745 -15.88 33.70 -2.11
N ASN A 746 -16.97 34.44 -1.93
CA ASN A 746 -17.06 35.53 -0.97
C ASN A 746 -18.31 35.31 -0.09
N SER A 747 -18.09 34.79 1.12
CA SER A 747 -19.13 34.22 1.99
C SER A 747 -18.92 34.64 3.44
N SER A 748 -20.01 34.70 4.22
CA SER A 748 -19.95 34.89 5.68
C SER A 748 -19.94 33.55 6.45
N ILE A 749 -19.75 32.44 5.73
CA ILE A 749 -19.78 31.06 6.23
C ILE A 749 -18.66 30.25 5.56
N ILE A 750 -18.13 29.24 6.25
CA ILE A 750 -17.03 28.41 5.77
C ILE A 750 -17.58 27.43 4.72
N LEU A 751 -17.38 27.76 3.44
CA LEU A 751 -17.77 26.96 2.28
C LEU A 751 -16.60 26.23 1.66
N TYR A 752 -16.87 25.08 1.07
CA TYR A 752 -15.97 24.31 0.20
C TYR A 752 -16.65 24.13 -1.16
N GLY A 753 -15.89 24.26 -2.23
CA GLY A 753 -16.33 24.01 -3.61
C GLY A 753 -15.65 22.77 -4.19
N TYR A 754 -16.41 21.91 -4.85
CA TYR A 754 -15.93 20.69 -5.51
C TYR A 754 -16.44 20.67 -6.95
N LEU A 755 -15.57 20.51 -7.94
CA LEU A 755 -15.93 20.54 -9.35
C LEU A 755 -15.86 19.12 -9.96
N TYR A 756 -16.96 18.70 -10.57
CA TYR A 756 -17.14 17.39 -11.18
C TYR A 756 -17.38 17.48 -12.69
N GLU A 757 -16.93 16.47 -13.43
CA GLU A 757 -17.25 16.31 -14.85
C GLU A 757 -18.58 15.56 -15.03
N ASN A 758 -19.49 16.09 -15.85
CA ASN A 758 -20.78 15.50 -16.23
C ASN A 758 -21.81 15.27 -15.10
N ASN A 759 -21.43 14.65 -13.97
CA ASN A 759 -22.34 14.38 -12.84
C ASN A 759 -21.60 14.20 -11.49
N PHE A 760 -22.28 14.54 -10.38
CA PHE A 760 -21.82 14.37 -9.00
C PHE A 760 -22.53 13.18 -8.31
N ASN A 761 -21.82 12.45 -7.45
CA ASN A 761 -22.37 11.38 -6.60
C ASN A 761 -21.93 11.57 -5.12
N PRO A 762 -22.83 11.88 -4.17
CA PRO A 762 -22.45 12.12 -2.77
C PRO A 762 -22.03 10.86 -2.00
N PHE A 763 -22.34 9.65 -2.48
CA PHE A 763 -21.89 8.39 -1.86
C PHE A 763 -20.45 8.01 -2.24
N ASN A 764 -20.02 8.42 -3.44
CA ASN A 764 -18.65 8.27 -3.91
C ASN A 764 -18.16 9.64 -4.41
N PRO A 765 -17.91 10.61 -3.50
CA PRO A 765 -17.61 12.00 -3.86
C PRO A 765 -16.21 12.20 -4.49
N THR A 766 -15.54 11.11 -4.87
CA THR A 766 -14.34 11.07 -5.70
C THR A 766 -14.61 10.66 -7.15
N ASP A 767 -15.78 10.08 -7.47
CA ASP A 767 -16.17 9.81 -8.86
C ASP A 767 -16.35 11.13 -9.61
N ASN A 768 -15.76 11.22 -10.81
CA ASN A 768 -15.76 12.39 -11.69
C ASN A 768 -15.19 13.70 -11.08
N LEU A 769 -14.59 13.67 -9.89
CA LEU A 769 -14.04 14.85 -9.23
C LEU A 769 -12.80 15.35 -9.98
N ILE A 770 -12.92 16.50 -10.66
CA ILE A 770 -11.82 17.15 -11.38
C ILE A 770 -10.88 17.85 -10.41
N THR A 771 -11.46 18.63 -9.49
CA THR A 771 -10.71 19.46 -8.53
C THR A 771 -11.60 19.89 -7.37
N GLN A 772 -10.98 20.26 -6.26
CA GLN A 772 -11.65 20.69 -5.03
C GLN A 772 -10.95 21.89 -4.41
N SER A 773 -11.70 22.68 -3.65
CA SER A 773 -11.18 23.78 -2.85
C SER A 773 -10.20 23.30 -1.79
N ASN A 774 -8.92 23.63 -1.95
CA ASN A 774 -7.92 23.46 -0.89
C ASN A 774 -8.07 24.59 0.14
N TYR A 775 -8.68 24.26 1.28
CA TYR A 775 -8.99 25.25 2.32
C TYR A 775 -7.77 25.50 3.23
N SER A 776 -6.87 26.37 2.79
CA SER A 776 -5.59 26.60 3.48
C SER A 776 -5.24 28.06 3.79
N CYS A 777 -6.24 28.95 4.01
CA CYS A 777 -6.16 29.89 5.14
C CYS A 777 -7.46 30.67 5.49
N GLY A 778 -7.59 31.00 6.78
CA GLY A 778 -7.94 32.36 7.19
C GLY A 778 -9.42 32.67 7.40
N ALA A 779 -10.17 32.96 6.33
CA ALA A 779 -11.44 33.67 6.45
C ALA A 779 -12.46 33.29 5.37
N TYR A 780 -13.40 32.40 5.70
CA TYR A 780 -14.71 32.16 5.05
C TYR A 780 -14.82 32.04 3.52
N GLN A 781 -13.70 31.95 2.81
CA GLN A 781 -13.59 32.04 1.36
C GLN A 781 -12.74 30.89 0.82
N PHE A 782 -13.20 30.24 -0.25
CA PHE A 782 -12.40 29.26 -0.99
C PHE A 782 -11.93 29.82 -2.33
N GLN A 783 -10.85 29.25 -2.86
CA GLN A 783 -10.39 29.50 -4.23
C GLN A 783 -9.92 28.19 -4.86
N PHE A 784 -10.23 27.95 -6.14
CA PHE A 784 -9.56 26.94 -6.98
C PHE A 784 -9.60 27.33 -8.47
N THR A 785 -8.87 26.57 -9.30
CA THR A 785 -8.77 26.75 -10.75
C THR A 785 -9.02 25.43 -11.48
N ALA A 786 -9.56 25.50 -12.69
CA ALA A 786 -9.80 24.36 -13.57
C ALA A 786 -9.65 24.77 -15.05
N TYR A 787 -9.17 23.87 -15.91
CA TYR A 787 -9.33 24.03 -17.36
C TYR A 787 -10.65 23.38 -17.75
N LEU A 788 -11.54 24.12 -18.40
CA LEU A 788 -12.85 23.63 -18.84
C LEU A 788 -12.85 23.55 -20.36
N HIS A 789 -13.27 22.41 -20.91
CA HIS A 789 -13.38 22.21 -22.35
C HIS A 789 -14.75 22.65 -22.86
N PHE A 790 -14.81 23.19 -24.08
CA PHE A 790 -16.09 23.46 -24.74
C PHE A 790 -16.88 22.15 -24.94
N ASN A 791 -18.21 22.23 -24.88
CA ASN A 791 -19.14 21.11 -25.09
C ASN A 791 -19.04 19.96 -24.06
N ILE A 792 -18.48 20.22 -22.86
CA ILE A 792 -18.61 19.37 -21.67
C ILE A 792 -19.37 20.15 -20.59
N THR A 793 -20.28 19.48 -19.89
CA THR A 793 -21.03 20.05 -18.76
C THR A 793 -20.33 19.73 -17.45
N TYR A 794 -20.16 20.73 -16.60
CA TYR A 794 -19.47 20.61 -15.31
C TYR A 794 -20.44 20.90 -14.16
N ILE A 795 -20.25 20.24 -13.00
CA ILE A 795 -21.07 20.49 -11.80
C ILE A 795 -20.17 20.96 -10.65
N LEU A 796 -20.41 22.16 -10.15
CA LEU A 796 -19.80 22.73 -8.97
C LEU A 796 -20.72 22.54 -7.75
N VAL A 797 -20.27 21.76 -6.78
CA VAL A 797 -20.96 21.48 -5.51
C VAL A 797 -20.37 22.36 -4.42
N LEU A 798 -21.20 23.17 -3.77
CA LEU A 798 -20.81 24.10 -2.71
C LEU A 798 -21.41 23.66 -1.37
N THR A 799 -20.59 23.41 -0.34
CA THR A 799 -21.02 22.82 0.95
C THR A 799 -20.39 23.47 2.17
N THR A 800 -21.05 23.42 3.33
CA THR A 800 -20.49 23.91 4.61
C THR A 800 -19.47 22.96 5.24
N PHE A 801 -18.48 23.52 5.96
CA PHE A 801 -17.50 22.73 6.73
C PHE A 801 -18.06 22.13 8.04
N HIS A 802 -19.06 22.78 8.65
CA HIS A 802 -19.74 22.32 9.85
C HIS A 802 -21.21 21.99 9.56
N SER A 803 -21.75 21.01 10.26
CA SER A 803 -23.17 20.63 10.19
C SER A 803 -24.07 21.75 10.74
N ASN A 804 -25.21 21.98 10.09
CA ASN A 804 -26.29 22.91 10.44
C ASN A 804 -25.95 24.42 10.30
N VAL A 805 -24.83 24.79 9.67
CA VAL A 805 -24.47 26.18 9.37
C VAL A 805 -25.25 26.70 8.15
N GLN A 806 -25.75 27.94 8.21
CA GLN A 806 -26.55 28.59 7.18
C GLN A 806 -26.06 30.01 6.93
N GLY A 807 -26.17 30.52 5.70
CA GLY A 807 -25.72 31.87 5.37
C GLY A 807 -25.58 32.16 3.87
N PRO A 808 -25.41 33.45 3.51
CA PRO A 808 -25.24 33.91 2.14
C PRO A 808 -23.82 33.67 1.60
N PHE A 809 -23.72 33.53 0.29
CA PHE A 809 -22.45 33.49 -0.43
C PHE A 809 -22.52 34.11 -1.83
N SER A 810 -21.37 34.58 -2.29
CA SER A 810 -21.09 34.94 -3.67
C SER A 810 -20.00 34.05 -4.23
N LEU A 811 -19.96 33.90 -5.54
CA LEU A 811 -18.94 33.16 -6.29
C LEU A 811 -18.49 34.04 -7.47
N ILE A 812 -17.22 34.42 -7.49
CA ILE A 812 -16.59 35.23 -8.54
C ILE A 812 -15.82 34.30 -9.46
N ILE A 813 -15.97 34.48 -10.78
CA ILE A 813 -15.39 33.60 -11.80
C ILE A 813 -14.57 34.40 -12.81
N TYR A 814 -13.35 33.96 -13.07
CA TYR A 814 -12.42 34.58 -14.00
C TYR A 814 -12.06 33.57 -15.11
N GLY A 815 -11.95 34.00 -16.36
CA GLY A 815 -11.63 33.14 -17.51
C GLY A 815 -11.99 33.82 -18.84
N SER A 816 -12.18 33.05 -19.92
CA SER A 816 -12.59 33.61 -21.22
C SER A 816 -14.09 33.93 -21.30
N ASN A 817 -14.46 34.76 -22.29
CA ASN A 817 -15.84 35.19 -22.52
C ASN A 817 -16.84 34.02 -22.64
N ASN A 818 -18.06 34.28 -22.17
CA ASN A 818 -19.25 33.43 -22.23
C ASN A 818 -19.18 32.15 -21.39
N ILE A 819 -19.54 32.31 -20.10
CA ILE A 819 -19.86 31.22 -19.15
C ILE A 819 -21.35 31.29 -18.84
N THR A 820 -22.02 30.15 -18.72
CA THR A 820 -23.38 30.06 -18.16
C THR A 820 -23.39 29.23 -16.87
N LEU A 821 -24.25 29.62 -15.92
CA LEU A 821 -24.32 29.06 -14.55
C LEU A 821 -25.79 28.79 -14.19
N ASN A 822 -26.15 27.52 -14.00
CA ASN A 822 -27.52 27.09 -13.68
C ASN A 822 -27.56 26.35 -12.34
N ARG A 823 -28.50 26.68 -11.45
CA ARG A 823 -28.65 25.95 -10.17
C ARG A 823 -29.42 24.64 -10.38
N THR A 824 -28.86 23.53 -9.90
CA THR A 824 -29.44 22.17 -10.00
C THR A 824 -29.76 21.58 -8.62
N ILE A 825 -30.52 20.47 -8.58
CA ILE A 825 -31.01 19.82 -7.35
C ILE A 825 -31.02 18.29 -7.54
N PHE A 826 -30.21 17.55 -6.77
CA PHE A 826 -30.10 16.07 -6.82
C PHE A 826 -30.56 15.41 -5.52
N ASN A 827 -31.62 14.59 -5.54
CA ASN A 827 -32.14 13.91 -4.33
C ASN A 827 -31.47 12.54 -4.11
N HIS A 828 -30.83 12.31 -2.96
CA HIS A 828 -30.12 11.06 -2.62
C HIS A 828 -30.27 10.65 -1.14
N ASP A 829 -30.03 9.36 -0.85
CA ASP A 829 -30.34 8.67 0.41
C ASP A 829 -29.18 8.66 1.45
N ASP A 830 -29.34 7.90 2.55
CA ASP A 830 -28.53 7.94 3.78
C ASP A 830 -27.47 6.80 3.96
N CYS A 831 -26.70 6.88 5.05
CA CYS A 831 -25.37 6.25 5.21
C CYS A 831 -25.35 4.83 5.82
N ILE A 832 -24.49 3.95 5.29
CA ILE A 832 -24.74 2.50 5.22
C ILE A 832 -23.74 1.64 6.04
N VAL A 833 -24.20 0.66 6.85
CA VAL A 833 -23.39 -0.14 7.83
C VAL A 833 -23.39 -1.65 7.53
N GLY A 834 -22.24 -2.32 7.48
CA GLY A 834 -22.20 -3.80 7.40
C GLY A 834 -20.85 -4.38 7.03
N ASP A 835 -20.79 -5.72 6.87
CA ASP A 835 -19.56 -6.51 6.61
C ASP A 835 -18.72 -6.05 5.39
N ARG A 836 -19.31 -5.25 4.48
CA ARG A 836 -18.60 -4.64 3.32
C ARG A 836 -18.26 -3.16 3.45
N CYS A 837 -18.81 -2.44 4.44
CA CYS A 837 -18.59 -0.99 4.62
C CYS A 837 -18.01 -0.62 5.99
N ASN A 838 -17.80 -1.57 6.90
CA ASN A 838 -17.17 -1.32 8.19
C ASN A 838 -16.01 -2.30 8.44
N SER A 839 -14.78 -1.81 8.41
CA SER A 839 -13.56 -2.59 8.63
C SER A 839 -13.47 -3.26 10.02
N TYR A 840 -14.21 -2.74 11.02
CA TYR A 840 -14.21 -3.24 12.39
C TYR A 840 -15.29 -4.29 12.69
N THR A 841 -16.17 -4.60 11.73
CA THR A 841 -17.15 -5.68 11.84
C THR A 841 -17.07 -6.58 10.60
N LYS A 842 -16.38 -7.70 10.74
CA LYS A 842 -16.41 -8.84 9.79
C LYS A 842 -17.05 -10.03 10.48
N GLY A 843 -18.37 -9.98 10.66
CA GLY A 843 -19.10 -10.88 11.54
C GLY A 843 -20.52 -11.12 11.03
N ILE A 844 -20.76 -12.32 10.51
CA ILE A 844 -22.01 -12.69 9.86
C ILE A 844 -23.20 -12.70 10.85
N GLY A 845 -23.90 -11.55 10.88
CA GLY A 845 -25.10 -11.26 11.67
C GLY A 845 -24.97 -9.99 12.52
N LEU A 846 -25.78 -8.96 12.20
CA LEU A 846 -25.96 -7.76 13.03
C LEU A 846 -26.27 -8.13 14.49
N THR A 847 -25.48 -7.61 15.42
CA THR A 847 -25.69 -7.86 16.86
C THR A 847 -26.71 -6.90 17.45
N LEU A 848 -27.23 -7.21 18.64
CA LEU A 848 -28.07 -6.27 19.39
C LEU A 848 -27.30 -4.99 19.78
N ASP A 849 -25.98 -5.05 19.91
CA ASP A 849 -25.14 -3.87 20.13
C ASP A 849 -25.17 -2.97 18.87
N ASP A 850 -25.00 -3.55 17.67
CA ASP A 850 -25.03 -2.80 16.41
C ASP A 850 -26.38 -2.15 16.11
N ILE A 851 -27.48 -2.84 16.44
CA ILE A 851 -28.84 -2.36 16.20
C ILE A 851 -29.21 -1.20 17.15
N LEU A 852 -28.71 -1.18 18.39
CA LEU A 852 -29.12 -0.19 19.39
C LEU A 852 -28.07 0.89 19.71
N ARG A 853 -26.79 0.72 19.31
CA ARG A 853 -25.68 1.63 19.62
C ARG A 853 -25.96 3.10 19.30
N ASN A 854 -26.54 3.39 18.14
CA ASN A 854 -26.78 4.76 17.70
C ASN A 854 -28.07 5.36 18.31
N GLU A 855 -28.91 4.54 18.95
CA GLU A 855 -30.23 4.93 19.50
C GLU A 855 -30.20 5.26 21.00
N ILE A 856 -29.14 4.85 21.72
CA ILE A 856 -29.04 4.99 23.18
C ILE A 856 -28.36 6.32 23.54
N ARG A 857 -29.08 7.16 24.29
CA ARG A 857 -28.58 8.45 24.77
C ARG A 857 -27.81 8.28 26.09
N ARG A 858 -26.48 8.37 26.01
CA ARG A 858 -25.53 8.33 27.14
C ARG A 858 -25.92 9.30 28.25
N ASN A 859 -25.70 8.90 29.51
CA ASN A 859 -25.96 9.70 30.71
C ASN A 859 -27.38 10.30 30.81
N THR A 860 -28.40 9.62 30.26
CA THR A 860 -29.80 10.00 30.41
C THR A 860 -30.64 8.86 30.99
N THR A 861 -31.62 9.20 31.82
CA THR A 861 -32.52 8.24 32.46
C THR A 861 -33.41 7.53 31.42
N MET A 862 -33.89 6.32 31.74
CA MET A 862 -34.68 5.50 30.80
C MET A 862 -35.95 6.21 30.28
N ASN A 863 -36.53 7.11 31.09
CA ASN A 863 -37.69 7.92 30.70
C ASN A 863 -37.36 8.98 29.65
N ASN A 864 -36.08 9.34 29.46
CA ASN A 864 -35.61 10.35 28.51
C ASN A 864 -34.95 9.75 27.24
N GLN A 865 -34.85 8.42 27.17
CA GLN A 865 -34.39 7.68 25.98
C GLN A 865 -35.34 7.80 24.78
N SER A 866 -34.88 7.37 23.59
CA SER A 866 -35.70 7.37 22.37
C SER A 866 -36.96 6.51 22.50
N PHE A 867 -37.97 6.78 21.66
CA PHE A 867 -39.19 5.96 21.60
C PHE A 867 -38.86 4.50 21.26
N LEU A 868 -37.88 4.28 20.37
CA LEU A 868 -37.41 2.96 20.01
C LEU A 868 -36.88 2.19 21.22
N ILE A 869 -35.98 2.78 22.02
CA ILE A 869 -35.41 2.12 23.21
C ILE A 869 -36.49 1.75 24.24
N LYS A 870 -37.46 2.65 24.47
CA LYS A 870 -38.61 2.40 25.37
C LYS A 870 -39.46 1.22 24.90
N MET A 871 -39.85 1.22 23.63
CA MET A 871 -40.65 0.15 23.04
C MET A 871 -39.87 -1.16 22.92
N SER A 872 -38.56 -1.12 22.68
CA SER A 872 -37.67 -2.29 22.70
C SER A 872 -37.63 -2.96 24.07
N THR A 873 -37.63 -2.16 25.13
CA THR A 873 -37.67 -2.65 26.52
C THR A 873 -39.02 -3.29 26.85
N ALA A 874 -40.12 -2.67 26.43
CA ALA A 874 -41.46 -3.24 26.57
C ALA A 874 -41.59 -4.57 25.81
N LEU A 875 -41.15 -4.62 24.55
CA LEU A 875 -41.17 -5.82 23.72
C LEU A 875 -40.29 -6.94 24.31
N THR A 876 -39.08 -6.63 24.77
CA THR A 876 -38.20 -7.58 25.47
C THR A 876 -38.84 -8.13 26.73
N THR A 877 -39.58 -7.31 27.47
CA THR A 877 -40.31 -7.73 28.68
C THR A 877 -41.50 -8.65 28.34
N ILE A 878 -42.25 -8.36 27.28
CA ILE A 878 -43.33 -9.23 26.77
C ILE A 878 -42.75 -10.58 26.32
N ILE A 879 -41.63 -10.56 25.58
CA ILE A 879 -40.88 -11.74 25.14
C ILE A 879 -40.47 -12.59 26.34
N PHE A 880 -39.87 -11.97 27.37
CA PHE A 880 -39.48 -12.65 28.60
C PHE A 880 -40.66 -13.36 29.28
N VAL A 881 -41.75 -12.64 29.54
CA VAL A 881 -42.92 -13.17 30.24
C VAL A 881 -43.58 -14.29 29.45
N GLY A 882 -43.82 -14.10 28.14
CA GLY A 882 -44.42 -15.12 27.28
C GLY A 882 -43.55 -16.38 27.16
N GLY A 883 -42.24 -16.21 26.97
CA GLY A 883 -41.29 -17.31 26.91
C GLY A 883 -41.16 -18.08 28.21
N LEU A 884 -41.12 -17.38 29.36
CA LEU A 884 -41.06 -17.97 30.69
C LEU A 884 -42.32 -18.79 30.99
N ILE A 885 -43.51 -18.28 30.63
CA ILE A 885 -44.78 -19.02 30.74
C ILE A 885 -44.75 -20.28 29.87
N ASN A 886 -44.38 -20.17 28.58
CA ASN A 886 -44.23 -21.33 27.68
C ASN A 886 -43.28 -22.39 28.25
N SER A 887 -42.15 -21.95 28.80
CA SER A 887 -41.12 -22.83 29.36
C SER A 887 -41.63 -23.58 30.58
N ILE A 888 -42.27 -22.89 31.53
CA ILE A 888 -42.84 -23.49 32.75
C ILE A 888 -43.96 -24.49 32.40
N LEU A 889 -44.88 -24.14 31.50
CA LEU A 889 -45.96 -25.03 31.07
C LEU A 889 -45.43 -26.29 30.36
N SER A 890 -44.37 -26.15 29.56
CA SER A 890 -43.67 -27.27 28.93
C SER A 890 -42.97 -28.15 29.99
N LEU A 891 -42.29 -27.53 30.96
CA LEU A 891 -41.61 -28.22 32.06
C LEU A 891 -42.59 -29.06 32.91
N ILE A 892 -43.72 -28.49 33.33
CA ILE A 892 -44.81 -29.19 34.05
C ILE A 892 -45.35 -30.38 33.25
N THR A 893 -45.39 -30.27 31.92
CA THR A 893 -45.81 -31.36 31.03
C THR A 893 -44.75 -32.47 31.01
N PHE A 894 -43.51 -32.16 30.64
CA PHE A 894 -42.48 -33.17 30.36
C PHE A 894 -41.71 -33.69 31.59
N GLN A 895 -41.88 -33.08 32.77
CA GLN A 895 -41.48 -33.70 34.03
C GLN A 895 -42.29 -34.97 34.36
N ASN A 896 -43.46 -35.19 33.75
CA ASN A 896 -44.27 -36.38 33.99
C ASN A 896 -43.49 -37.68 33.69
N LEU A 897 -43.54 -38.66 34.60
CA LEU A 897 -42.78 -39.91 34.49
C LEU A 897 -43.25 -40.80 33.33
N GLU A 898 -44.52 -40.73 32.94
CA GLU A 898 -45.09 -41.53 31.84
C GLU A 898 -44.52 -41.10 30.48
N LEU A 899 -44.47 -39.79 30.21
CA LEU A 899 -43.86 -39.26 28.99
C LEU A 899 -42.37 -39.62 28.89
N ARG A 900 -41.69 -39.65 30.04
CA ARG A 900 -40.26 -40.03 30.16
C ARG A 900 -40.02 -41.55 30.17
N LYS A 901 -40.98 -42.36 29.72
CA LYS A 901 -40.76 -43.78 29.35
C LYS A 901 -40.18 -43.94 27.93
N VAL A 902 -40.22 -42.90 27.10
CA VAL A 902 -39.68 -42.84 25.73
C VAL A 902 -38.70 -41.66 25.62
N GLY A 903 -37.68 -41.76 24.75
CA GLY A 903 -36.63 -40.74 24.61
C GLY A 903 -37.17 -39.37 24.16
N CYS A 904 -38.20 -39.36 23.31
CA CYS A 904 -38.88 -38.14 22.87
C CYS A 904 -39.37 -37.25 24.03
N GLY A 905 -39.84 -37.82 25.15
CA GLY A 905 -40.22 -37.06 26.35
C GLY A 905 -39.03 -36.54 27.17
N ILE A 906 -37.83 -37.10 26.97
CA ILE A 906 -36.57 -36.65 27.58
C ILE A 906 -35.93 -35.53 26.74
N TYR A 907 -36.01 -35.60 25.41
CA TYR A 907 -35.63 -34.48 24.54
C TYR A 907 -36.52 -33.25 24.76
N LEU A 908 -37.85 -33.43 24.82
CA LEU A 908 -38.79 -32.32 25.07
C LEU A 908 -38.63 -31.70 26.47
N LEU A 909 -38.26 -32.49 27.49
CA LEU A 909 -37.87 -31.94 28.79
C LEU A 909 -36.58 -31.11 28.68
N SER A 910 -35.58 -31.60 27.92
CA SER A 910 -34.32 -30.87 27.70
C SER A 910 -34.54 -29.56 26.94
N SER A 911 -35.37 -29.59 25.90
CA SER A 911 -35.78 -28.43 25.10
C SER A 911 -36.51 -27.38 25.95
N SER A 912 -37.37 -27.82 26.88
CA SER A 912 -38.01 -26.93 27.85
C SER A 912 -37.00 -26.18 28.76
N ILE A 913 -35.83 -26.78 29.02
CA ILE A 913 -34.76 -26.19 29.84
C ILE A 913 -33.87 -25.26 28.99
N THR A 914 -33.50 -25.67 27.77
CA THR A 914 -32.70 -24.83 26.85
C THR A 914 -33.47 -23.62 26.36
N SER A 915 -34.79 -23.72 26.21
CA SER A 915 -35.68 -22.57 25.95
C SER A 915 -35.64 -21.55 27.09
N LEU A 916 -35.83 -22.00 28.34
CA LEU A 916 -35.76 -21.12 29.53
C LEU A 916 -34.40 -20.42 29.63
N LEU A 917 -33.31 -21.14 29.38
CA LEU A 917 -31.95 -20.57 29.33
C LEU A 917 -31.81 -19.54 28.19
N THR A 918 -32.28 -19.85 26.98
CA THR A 918 -32.27 -18.94 25.82
C THR A 918 -32.96 -17.62 26.15
N ILE A 919 -34.16 -17.68 26.74
CA ILE A 919 -34.97 -16.51 27.07
C ILE A 919 -34.29 -15.67 28.17
N SER A 920 -33.71 -16.32 29.19
CA SER A 920 -32.96 -15.63 30.25
C SER A 920 -31.70 -14.93 29.73
N MET A 921 -30.95 -15.59 28.84
CA MET A 921 -29.73 -15.03 28.24
C MET A 921 -30.05 -13.89 27.26
N LEU A 922 -31.15 -13.98 26.50
CA LEU A 922 -31.61 -12.90 25.63
C LEU A 922 -31.96 -11.64 26.43
N THR A 923 -32.68 -11.77 27.56
CA THR A 923 -32.93 -10.62 28.44
C THR A 923 -31.68 -10.08 29.10
N MET A 924 -30.76 -10.95 29.52
CA MET A 924 -29.49 -10.54 30.10
C MET A 924 -28.66 -9.74 29.08
N LYS A 925 -28.62 -10.19 27.81
CA LYS A 925 -27.98 -9.46 26.71
C LYS A 925 -28.61 -8.09 26.50
N PHE A 926 -29.94 -7.99 26.39
CA PHE A 926 -30.63 -6.71 26.20
C PHE A 926 -30.30 -5.71 27.33
N TRP A 927 -30.47 -6.12 28.60
CA TRP A 927 -30.17 -5.24 29.73
C TRP A 927 -28.68 -4.91 29.84
N PHE A 928 -27.78 -5.81 29.43
CA PHE A 928 -26.35 -5.53 29.35
C PHE A 928 -26.05 -4.41 28.35
N VAL A 929 -26.62 -4.42 27.14
CA VAL A 929 -26.43 -3.33 26.16
C VAL A 929 -26.94 -1.99 26.71
N ILE A 930 -28.17 -1.96 27.23
CA ILE A 930 -28.77 -0.73 27.80
C ILE A 930 -27.94 -0.18 28.97
N LEU A 931 -27.58 -1.02 29.95
CA LEU A 931 -26.88 -0.57 31.16
C LEU A 931 -25.42 -0.20 30.90
N THR A 932 -24.76 -0.83 29.91
CA THR A 932 -23.36 -0.51 29.58
C THR A 932 -23.21 0.77 28.75
N GLN A 933 -24.21 1.12 27.92
CA GLN A 933 -24.16 2.33 27.10
C GLN A 933 -24.76 3.57 27.80
N ILE A 934 -25.65 3.41 28.79
CA ILE A 934 -26.15 4.55 29.58
C ILE A 934 -25.08 5.10 30.54
N ASN A 935 -24.28 4.22 31.16
CA ASN A 935 -23.31 4.59 32.19
C ASN A 935 -21.93 4.89 31.60
N LEU A 936 -21.32 6.01 32.02
CA LEU A 936 -20.00 6.46 31.54
C LEU A 936 -18.82 5.60 32.03
N SER A 937 -18.98 4.85 33.13
CA SER A 937 -17.90 4.14 33.81
C SER A 937 -18.30 2.71 34.21
N VAL A 938 -18.24 1.77 33.25
CA VAL A 938 -18.34 0.34 33.52
C VAL A 938 -16.94 -0.28 33.58
N ASN A 939 -16.71 -1.17 34.54
CA ASN A 939 -15.45 -1.88 34.68
C ASN A 939 -15.15 -2.72 33.42
N LYS A 940 -13.97 -2.51 32.81
CA LYS A 940 -13.47 -3.22 31.63
C LYS A 940 -13.54 -4.75 31.74
N LEU A 941 -13.35 -5.31 32.94
CA LEU A 941 -13.52 -6.73 33.21
C LEU A 941 -14.97 -7.21 32.97
N ILE A 942 -15.97 -6.43 33.38
CA ILE A 942 -17.39 -6.73 33.18
C ILE A 942 -17.75 -6.64 31.69
N LEU A 943 -17.22 -5.63 30.99
CA LEU A 943 -17.37 -5.49 29.54
C LEU A 943 -16.76 -6.69 28.80
N GLN A 944 -15.55 -7.13 29.17
CA GLN A 944 -14.85 -8.24 28.55
C GLN A 944 -15.54 -9.59 28.82
N ILE A 945 -15.93 -9.87 30.06
CA ILE A 945 -16.68 -11.08 30.42
C ILE A 945 -18.02 -11.12 29.67
N GLY A 946 -18.76 -10.00 29.62
CA GLY A 946 -20.03 -9.93 28.89
C GLY A 946 -19.87 -10.14 27.39
N CYS A 947 -18.83 -9.53 26.79
CA CYS A 947 -18.46 -9.68 25.39
C CYS A 947 -18.17 -11.14 25.01
N ILE A 948 -17.35 -11.84 25.80
CA ILE A 948 -16.89 -13.20 25.51
C ILE A 948 -17.95 -14.27 25.86
N SER A 949 -18.80 -14.05 26.87
CA SER A 949 -19.70 -15.11 27.39
C SER A 949 -21.16 -15.03 26.94
N ILE A 950 -21.78 -13.85 26.92
CA ILE A 950 -23.25 -13.74 26.82
C ILE A 950 -23.75 -14.22 25.45
N GLU A 951 -23.11 -13.75 24.37
CA GLU A 951 -23.55 -14.04 23.00
C GLU A 951 -23.28 -15.51 22.60
N PRO A 952 -22.10 -16.12 22.87
CA PRO A 952 -21.88 -17.54 22.56
C PRO A 952 -22.77 -18.49 23.36
N ILE A 953 -23.09 -18.20 24.63
CA ILE A 953 -24.02 -19.01 25.43
C ILE A 953 -25.47 -18.90 24.91
N LEU A 954 -25.87 -17.72 24.42
CA LEU A 954 -27.15 -17.54 23.74
C LEU A 954 -27.19 -18.33 22.41
N LYS A 955 -26.13 -18.25 21.59
CA LYS A 955 -25.99 -19.00 20.32
C LYS A 955 -26.02 -20.52 20.54
N LEU A 956 -25.29 -21.02 21.55
CA LEU A 956 -25.33 -22.41 22.02
C LEU A 956 -26.76 -22.86 22.34
N SER A 957 -27.48 -22.09 23.15
CA SER A 957 -28.78 -22.47 23.69
C SER A 957 -29.82 -22.67 22.59
N VAL A 958 -29.82 -21.80 21.58
CA VAL A 958 -30.68 -21.93 20.38
C VAL A 958 -30.30 -23.15 19.55
N TYR A 959 -29.01 -23.38 19.30
CA TYR A 959 -28.55 -24.51 18.49
C TYR A 959 -28.80 -25.87 19.16
N VAL A 960 -28.65 -25.99 20.48
CA VAL A 960 -29.02 -27.24 21.18
C VAL A 960 -30.52 -27.50 21.06
N ASP A 961 -31.37 -26.47 21.14
CA ASP A 961 -32.82 -26.64 21.00
C ASP A 961 -33.24 -27.10 19.59
N THR A 962 -32.69 -26.51 18.52
CA THR A 962 -33.02 -26.93 17.14
C THR A 962 -32.66 -28.40 16.89
N TRP A 963 -31.49 -28.84 17.39
CA TRP A 963 -31.06 -30.24 17.29
C TRP A 963 -31.88 -31.19 18.19
N LEU A 964 -32.30 -30.77 19.40
CA LEU A 964 -33.23 -31.55 20.23
C LEU A 964 -34.58 -31.77 19.53
N ASN A 965 -35.09 -30.75 18.83
CA ASN A 965 -36.31 -30.85 18.04
C ASN A 965 -36.17 -31.83 16.86
N ALA A 966 -35.01 -31.85 16.19
CA ALA A 966 -34.71 -32.88 15.19
C ALA A 966 -34.66 -34.30 15.78
N CYS A 967 -34.03 -34.47 16.96
CA CYS A 967 -34.02 -35.75 17.68
C CYS A 967 -35.45 -36.24 18.02
N VAL A 968 -36.35 -35.32 18.39
CA VAL A 968 -37.78 -35.61 18.61
C VAL A 968 -38.47 -36.13 17.35
N ALA A 969 -38.23 -35.51 16.19
CA ALA A 969 -38.84 -35.94 14.93
C ALA A 969 -38.31 -37.29 14.44
N VAL A 970 -36.99 -37.49 14.50
CA VAL A 970 -36.34 -38.76 14.12
C VAL A 970 -36.82 -39.91 15.02
N GLU A 971 -36.89 -39.72 16.34
CA GLU A 971 -37.39 -40.78 17.23
C GLU A 971 -38.88 -41.07 17.01
N ARG A 972 -39.70 -40.07 16.67
CA ARG A 972 -41.11 -40.29 16.27
C ARG A 972 -41.20 -41.15 15.00
N ALA A 973 -40.38 -40.89 13.98
CA ALA A 973 -40.34 -41.70 12.76
C ALA A 973 -39.89 -43.15 13.04
N VAL A 974 -38.88 -43.34 13.91
CA VAL A 974 -38.42 -44.68 14.33
C VAL A 974 -39.47 -45.43 15.17
N ASN A 975 -40.21 -44.73 16.04
CA ASN A 975 -41.30 -45.32 16.82
C ASN A 975 -42.46 -45.76 15.92
N VAL A 976 -42.81 -44.97 14.89
CA VAL A 976 -43.80 -45.37 13.88
C VAL A 976 -43.31 -46.55 13.04
N SER A 977 -42.06 -46.56 12.58
CA SER A 977 -41.53 -47.64 11.72
C SER A 977 -41.39 -48.99 12.43
N GLN A 978 -41.06 -48.98 13.73
CA GLN A 978 -40.89 -50.20 14.51
C GLN A 978 -42.19 -50.69 15.16
N GLY A 979 -43.13 -49.79 15.45
CA GLY A 979 -44.43 -50.12 16.05
C GLY A 979 -44.28 -50.97 17.33
N VAL A 980 -44.84 -52.18 17.33
CA VAL A 980 -44.76 -53.14 18.45
C VAL A 980 -43.30 -53.55 18.77
N ARG A 981 -42.38 -53.48 17.80
CA ARG A 981 -40.95 -53.79 18.00
C ARG A 981 -40.14 -52.64 18.62
N PHE A 982 -40.74 -51.47 18.87
CA PHE A 982 -40.02 -50.29 19.37
C PHE A 982 -39.54 -50.47 20.82
N ASN A 983 -38.21 -50.56 20.99
CA ASN A 983 -37.61 -50.77 22.31
C ASN A 983 -37.48 -49.44 23.10
N LYS A 984 -38.51 -49.16 23.90
CA LYS A 984 -38.60 -47.98 24.78
C LYS A 984 -37.38 -47.82 25.71
N ILE A 985 -36.83 -48.91 26.25
CA ILE A 985 -35.64 -48.89 27.13
C ILE A 985 -34.40 -48.45 26.35
N ARG A 986 -34.19 -48.96 25.12
CA ARG A 986 -33.10 -48.52 24.23
C ARG A 986 -33.24 -47.04 23.89
N SER A 987 -34.43 -46.56 23.53
CA SER A 987 -34.67 -45.14 23.23
C SER A 987 -34.34 -44.23 24.43
N LYS A 988 -34.75 -44.62 25.64
CA LYS A 988 -34.48 -43.91 26.90
C LYS A 988 -32.98 -43.84 27.26
N ARG A 989 -32.20 -44.87 26.91
CA ARG A 989 -30.73 -44.85 27.05
C ARG A 989 -30.07 -43.92 26.03
N ILE A 990 -30.53 -43.93 24.78
CA ILE A 990 -30.00 -43.07 23.70
C ILE A 990 -30.24 -41.59 24.03
N ALA A 991 -31.47 -41.21 24.38
CA ALA A 991 -31.80 -39.82 24.70
C ALA A 991 -30.97 -39.26 25.88
N ARG A 992 -30.75 -40.07 26.92
CA ARG A 992 -29.87 -39.68 28.04
C ARG A 992 -28.41 -39.42 27.64
N ARG A 993 -27.89 -40.12 26.62
CA ARG A 993 -26.53 -39.86 26.10
C ARG A 993 -26.51 -38.62 25.20
N ILE A 994 -27.50 -38.49 24.30
CA ILE A 994 -27.58 -37.36 23.37
C ILE A 994 -27.74 -36.02 24.11
N ASN A 995 -28.51 -35.97 25.21
CA ASN A 995 -28.60 -34.76 26.04
C ASN A 995 -27.27 -34.29 26.66
N ILE A 996 -26.23 -35.13 26.70
CA ILE A 996 -24.89 -34.77 27.20
C ILE A 996 -23.94 -34.50 26.02
N ILE A 997 -23.99 -35.34 24.97
CA ILE A 997 -23.12 -35.23 23.80
C ILE A 997 -23.46 -34.00 22.94
N LEU A 998 -24.75 -33.67 22.79
CA LEU A 998 -25.19 -32.60 21.89
C LEU A 998 -24.73 -31.20 22.34
N PRO A 999 -24.84 -30.78 23.62
CA PRO A 999 -24.26 -29.52 24.07
C PRO A 999 -22.74 -29.43 23.87
N LEU A 1000 -22.00 -30.52 24.11
CA LEU A 1000 -20.55 -30.57 23.91
C LEU A 1000 -20.18 -30.43 22.42
N PHE A 1001 -20.89 -31.13 21.54
CA PHE A 1001 -20.72 -31.03 20.10
C PHE A 1001 -20.96 -29.60 19.59
N VAL A 1002 -22.05 -28.97 20.03
CA VAL A 1002 -22.38 -27.57 19.65
C VAL A 1002 -21.40 -26.57 20.25
N MET A 1003 -20.85 -26.81 21.45
CA MET A 1003 -19.79 -25.97 22.01
C MET A 1003 -18.50 -26.03 21.19
N ILE A 1004 -18.10 -27.22 20.72
CA ILE A 1004 -16.89 -27.40 19.91
C ILE A 1004 -17.03 -26.67 18.57
N THR A 1005 -18.19 -26.72 17.92
CA THR A 1005 -18.39 -26.06 16.60
C THR A 1005 -18.48 -24.52 16.67
N ILE A 1006 -18.68 -23.93 17.85
CA ILE A 1006 -18.74 -22.46 18.02
C ILE A 1006 -17.55 -21.88 18.81
N ILE A 1007 -16.53 -22.69 19.12
CA ILE A 1007 -15.43 -22.32 20.02
C ILE A 1007 -14.57 -21.16 19.49
N HIS A 1008 -14.59 -20.89 18.18
CA HIS A 1008 -13.92 -19.75 17.56
C HIS A 1008 -14.50 -18.39 17.98
N GLU A 1009 -15.79 -18.32 18.31
CA GLU A 1009 -16.43 -17.06 18.71
C GLU A 1009 -15.82 -16.42 19.98
N PRO A 1010 -15.78 -17.10 21.15
CA PRO A 1010 -15.22 -16.51 22.36
C PRO A 1010 -13.71 -16.23 22.25
N ILE A 1011 -12.99 -16.90 21.34
CA ILE A 1011 -11.55 -16.69 21.12
C ILE A 1011 -11.28 -15.38 20.35
N HIS A 1012 -12.12 -15.05 19.36
CA HIS A 1012 -11.92 -13.89 18.47
C HIS A 1012 -12.70 -12.62 18.89
N ARG A 1013 -13.46 -12.70 19.98
CA ARG A 1013 -14.18 -11.57 20.61
C ARG A 1013 -13.24 -10.76 21.51
N HIS A 1014 -13.08 -9.48 21.21
CA HIS A 1014 -12.26 -8.55 22.01
C HIS A 1014 -12.94 -7.19 22.17
N LEU A 1015 -12.39 -6.37 23.07
CA LEU A 1015 -12.84 -4.99 23.26
C LEU A 1015 -12.03 -4.05 22.36
N LEU A 1016 -12.71 -3.27 21.54
CA LEU A 1016 -12.14 -2.14 20.79
C LEU A 1016 -12.51 -0.85 21.52
N GLU A 1017 -11.51 -0.02 21.80
CA GLU A 1017 -11.68 1.28 22.45
C GLU A 1017 -11.36 2.40 21.45
N TYR A 1018 -12.26 3.38 21.33
CA TYR A 1018 -12.08 4.56 20.49
C TYR A 1018 -12.63 5.81 21.18
N THR A 1019 -12.19 6.99 20.74
CA THR A 1019 -12.63 8.28 21.30
C THR A 1019 -13.38 9.09 20.24
N THR A 1020 -14.39 9.84 20.66
CA THR A 1020 -15.07 10.83 19.81
C THR A 1020 -15.13 12.17 20.50
N GLU A 1021 -14.79 13.24 19.78
CA GLU A 1021 -14.95 14.61 20.26
C GLU A 1021 -16.44 14.98 20.37
N LYS A 1022 -16.78 15.61 21.49
CA LYS A 1022 -18.10 16.17 21.75
C LYS A 1022 -17.97 17.67 21.97
N TYR A 1023 -18.69 18.44 21.15
CA TYR A 1023 -18.69 19.90 21.20
C TYR A 1023 -19.92 20.39 21.99
N THR A 1024 -19.69 21.22 23.01
CA THR A 1024 -20.76 21.89 23.77
C THR A 1024 -20.70 23.40 23.53
N SER A 1025 -21.43 23.88 22.52
CA SER A 1025 -21.54 25.31 22.24
C SER A 1025 -22.23 26.04 23.39
N GLN A 1026 -21.51 26.87 24.15
CA GLN A 1026 -22.16 27.93 24.91
C GLN A 1026 -22.61 29.04 23.96
N GLN A 1027 -23.76 29.64 24.26
CA GLN A 1027 -24.38 30.66 23.43
C GLN A 1027 -23.62 31.98 23.59
N TYR A 1028 -23.13 32.54 22.48
CA TYR A 1028 -22.37 33.80 22.48
C TYR A 1028 -23.28 34.96 22.87
N ASP A 1029 -22.98 35.62 23.99
CA ASP A 1029 -23.65 36.85 24.41
C ASP A 1029 -22.85 38.05 23.89
N TYR A 1030 -23.51 38.93 23.15
CA TYR A 1030 -22.86 40.03 22.41
C TYR A 1030 -22.59 41.27 23.27
N LEU A 1031 -22.94 41.25 24.56
CA LEU A 1031 -22.85 42.42 25.44
C LEU A 1031 -21.52 42.56 26.20
N THR A 1032 -20.66 41.53 26.22
CA THR A 1032 -19.37 41.57 26.93
C THR A 1032 -18.20 41.10 26.06
N ASN A 1033 -17.37 42.06 25.62
CA ASN A 1033 -16.13 41.79 24.89
C ASN A 1033 -15.04 41.19 25.81
N GLN A 1034 -15.22 39.93 26.23
CA GLN A 1034 -14.20 39.12 26.89
C GLN A 1034 -14.02 37.79 26.15
N THR A 1035 -12.91 37.66 25.44
CA THR A 1035 -12.53 36.46 24.67
C THR A 1035 -12.00 35.35 25.59
N ASN A 1036 -12.90 34.69 26.32
CA ASN A 1036 -12.62 33.41 26.98
C ASN A 1036 -12.97 32.22 26.07
N ASN A 1037 -12.49 32.27 24.82
CA ASN A 1037 -12.63 31.16 23.87
C ASN A 1037 -11.62 30.05 24.19
N THR A 1038 -11.91 29.29 25.24
CA THR A 1038 -11.44 27.92 25.38
C THR A 1038 -12.58 26.98 25.01
N ASP A 1039 -12.62 26.57 23.74
CA ASP A 1039 -13.51 25.51 23.27
C ASP A 1039 -13.36 24.28 24.16
N LYS A 1040 -14.46 23.86 24.80
CA LYS A 1040 -14.41 22.82 25.82
C LYS A 1040 -14.62 21.45 25.19
N TYR A 1041 -13.54 20.91 24.63
CA TYR A 1041 -13.48 19.57 24.07
C TYR A 1041 -13.70 18.52 25.18
N GLU A 1042 -14.86 17.84 25.18
CA GLU A 1042 -15.05 16.62 25.97
C GLU A 1042 -14.79 15.39 25.09
N MET A 1043 -13.80 14.58 25.49
CA MET A 1043 -13.47 13.32 24.84
C MET A 1043 -14.39 12.21 25.33
N GLU A 1044 -15.36 11.82 24.51
CA GLU A 1044 -16.22 10.67 24.81
C GLU A 1044 -15.55 9.35 24.42
N TYR A 1045 -15.07 8.63 25.44
CA TYR A 1045 -14.59 7.26 25.30
C TYR A 1045 -15.73 6.32 24.90
N HIS A 1046 -15.46 5.40 23.99
CA HIS A 1046 -16.36 4.38 23.50
C HIS A 1046 -15.68 3.02 23.53
N THR A 1047 -16.40 1.99 23.97
CA THR A 1047 -15.92 0.61 24.04
C THR A 1047 -16.92 -0.30 23.32
N LEU A 1048 -16.45 -1.08 22.36
CA LEU A 1048 -17.22 -2.04 21.57
C LEU A 1048 -16.75 -3.46 21.85
N CYS A 1049 -17.68 -4.41 21.90
CA CYS A 1049 -17.35 -5.82 21.70
C CYS A 1049 -17.31 -6.08 20.20
N VAL A 1050 -16.13 -6.33 19.65
CA VAL A 1050 -15.93 -6.63 18.22
C VAL A 1050 -15.46 -8.07 18.02
N ILE A 1051 -15.70 -8.60 16.83
CA ILE A 1051 -15.21 -9.90 16.39
C ILE A 1051 -14.33 -9.68 15.17
N ASN A 1052 -13.11 -10.23 15.19
CA ASN A 1052 -12.19 -10.17 14.05
C ASN A 1052 -11.78 -11.58 13.63
N TYR A 1053 -12.30 -12.02 12.49
CA TYR A 1053 -11.99 -13.30 11.87
C TYR A 1053 -11.02 -13.12 10.69
N SER A 1054 -10.13 -14.08 10.47
CA SER A 1054 -9.54 -14.31 9.15
C SER A 1054 -10.64 -14.74 8.16
N SER A 1055 -10.42 -14.55 6.85
CA SER A 1055 -11.38 -14.98 5.81
C SER A 1055 -11.79 -16.45 5.99
N SER A 1056 -10.81 -17.33 6.15
CA SER A 1056 -10.99 -18.76 6.43
C SER A 1056 -11.86 -19.07 7.65
N LEU A 1057 -11.81 -18.23 8.70
CA LEU A 1057 -12.57 -18.44 9.92
C LEU A 1057 -13.99 -17.84 9.82
N GLN A 1058 -14.19 -16.80 9.01
CA GLN A 1058 -15.51 -16.31 8.62
C GLN A 1058 -16.23 -17.33 7.71
N ASP A 1059 -15.53 -17.97 6.78
CA ASP A 1059 -16.08 -19.05 5.95
C ASP A 1059 -16.51 -20.26 6.80
N TYR A 1060 -15.66 -20.67 7.76
CA TYR A 1060 -16.01 -21.68 8.76
C TYR A 1060 -17.24 -21.27 9.59
N ASN A 1061 -17.27 -20.05 10.12
CA ASN A 1061 -18.42 -19.51 10.87
C ASN A 1061 -19.72 -19.55 10.05
N THR A 1062 -19.63 -19.25 8.75
CA THR A 1062 -20.74 -19.32 7.79
C THR A 1062 -21.22 -20.76 7.59
N ALA A 1063 -20.31 -21.69 7.33
CA ALA A 1063 -20.61 -23.10 7.15
C ALA A 1063 -21.27 -23.72 8.39
N ILE A 1064 -20.76 -23.39 9.60
CA ILE A 1064 -21.33 -23.80 10.88
C ILE A 1064 -22.74 -23.22 11.09
N LEU A 1065 -22.97 -21.95 10.77
CA LEU A 1065 -24.31 -21.33 10.84
C LEU A 1065 -25.33 -22.05 9.95
N PHE A 1066 -24.98 -22.32 8.69
CA PHE A 1066 -25.82 -23.14 7.81
C PHE A 1066 -26.04 -24.55 8.37
N PHE A 1067 -24.98 -25.21 8.87
CA PHE A 1067 -25.05 -26.58 9.37
C PHE A 1067 -26.02 -26.73 10.56
N HIS A 1068 -25.98 -25.84 11.56
CA HIS A 1068 -26.88 -25.91 12.72
C HIS A 1068 -28.32 -25.46 12.44
N LEU A 1069 -28.58 -24.75 11.33
CA LEU A 1069 -29.92 -24.37 10.92
C LEU A 1069 -30.56 -25.40 9.97
N VAL A 1070 -29.85 -25.75 8.90
CA VAL A 1070 -30.38 -26.54 7.78
C VAL A 1070 -30.46 -28.02 8.13
N THR A 1071 -29.44 -28.59 8.78
CA THR A 1071 -29.41 -30.04 9.09
C THR A 1071 -30.55 -30.47 10.01
N PRO A 1072 -30.86 -29.76 11.12
CA PRO A 1072 -32.03 -30.08 11.93
C PRO A 1072 -33.35 -29.92 11.19
N PHE A 1073 -33.48 -28.90 10.34
CA PHE A 1073 -34.70 -28.71 9.54
C PHE A 1073 -34.93 -29.87 8.56
N ILE A 1074 -33.90 -30.26 7.80
CA ILE A 1074 -33.97 -31.41 6.87
C ILE A 1074 -34.34 -32.69 7.62
N ALA A 1075 -33.73 -32.95 8.78
CA ALA A 1075 -34.06 -34.11 9.61
C ALA A 1075 -35.53 -34.12 10.08
N ASN A 1076 -36.08 -32.96 10.46
CA ASN A 1076 -37.50 -32.81 10.79
C ASN A 1076 -38.40 -33.09 9.58
N PHE A 1077 -38.10 -32.49 8.43
CA PHE A 1077 -38.90 -32.60 7.21
C PHE A 1077 -38.93 -34.03 6.65
N ILE A 1078 -37.76 -34.68 6.54
CA ILE A 1078 -37.65 -36.08 6.13
C ILE A 1078 -38.41 -37.01 7.09
N SER A 1079 -38.32 -36.77 8.41
CA SER A 1079 -39.06 -37.56 9.40
C SER A 1079 -40.58 -37.43 9.25
N ALA A 1080 -41.09 -36.24 8.96
CA ALA A 1080 -42.52 -36.01 8.74
C ALA A 1080 -43.02 -36.71 7.46
N PHE A 1081 -42.27 -36.60 6.36
CA PHE A 1081 -42.57 -37.30 5.11
C PHE A 1081 -42.53 -38.82 5.29
N TYR A 1082 -41.50 -39.33 5.96
CA TYR A 1082 -41.37 -40.76 6.26
C TYR A 1082 -42.59 -41.30 7.03
N ILE A 1083 -43.08 -40.57 8.04
CA ILE A 1083 -44.28 -40.97 8.80
C ILE A 1083 -45.51 -41.03 7.89
N VAL A 1084 -45.75 -40.00 7.06
CA VAL A 1084 -46.93 -39.93 6.19
C VAL A 1084 -46.91 -41.02 5.12
N PHE A 1085 -45.84 -41.12 4.32
CA PHE A 1085 -45.74 -42.08 3.22
C PHE A 1085 -45.54 -43.53 3.70
N GLY A 1086 -44.79 -43.74 4.79
CA GLY A 1086 -44.59 -45.05 5.41
C GLY A 1086 -45.89 -45.61 6.00
N THR A 1087 -46.64 -44.80 6.76
CA THR A 1087 -47.92 -45.24 7.33
C THR A 1087 -48.97 -45.45 6.24
N ALA A 1088 -49.02 -44.59 5.20
CA ALA A 1088 -49.90 -44.79 4.05
C ALA A 1088 -49.59 -46.11 3.32
N ARG A 1089 -48.31 -46.47 3.14
CA ARG A 1089 -47.89 -47.74 2.51
C ARG A 1089 -48.29 -48.94 3.37
N GLN A 1090 -48.15 -48.85 4.69
CA GLN A 1090 -48.55 -49.92 5.60
C GLN A 1090 -50.08 -50.08 5.67
N ARG A 1091 -50.84 -48.98 5.61
CA ARG A 1091 -52.31 -49.01 5.51
C ARG A 1091 -52.78 -49.55 4.16
N SER A 1092 -52.14 -49.21 3.03
CA SER A 1092 -52.53 -49.75 1.71
C SER A 1092 -52.28 -51.26 1.56
N ILE A 1093 -51.23 -51.79 2.18
CA ILE A 1093 -50.95 -53.24 2.22
C ILE A 1093 -52.01 -54.00 3.05
N THR A 1094 -52.63 -53.36 4.06
CA THR A 1094 -53.58 -53.99 4.98
C THR A 1094 -55.06 -53.66 4.69
N ARG A 1095 -55.35 -52.66 3.86
CA ARG A 1095 -56.70 -52.25 3.45
C ARG A 1095 -56.79 -52.05 1.93
N THR A 1096 -56.95 -53.16 1.22
CA THR A 1096 -56.97 -53.25 -0.26
C THR A 1096 -58.15 -52.55 -0.96
N LYS A 1097 -59.19 -52.11 -0.22
CA LYS A 1097 -60.39 -51.44 -0.79
C LYS A 1097 -60.19 -49.95 -1.16
N GLN A 1098 -58.99 -49.39 -1.00
CA GLN A 1098 -58.68 -47.99 -1.32
C GLN A 1098 -57.32 -47.88 -2.01
N THR A 1099 -57.18 -46.90 -2.91
CA THR A 1099 -55.91 -46.66 -3.63
C THR A 1099 -54.83 -46.08 -2.71
N TYR A 1100 -53.56 -46.32 -3.03
CA TYR A 1100 -52.42 -45.78 -2.28
C TYR A 1100 -52.45 -44.24 -2.17
N ILE A 1101 -52.86 -43.54 -3.24
CA ILE A 1101 -53.05 -42.08 -3.25
C ILE A 1101 -54.13 -41.65 -2.25
N ARG A 1102 -55.22 -42.41 -2.10
CA ARG A 1102 -56.26 -42.10 -1.11
C ARG A 1102 -55.74 -42.26 0.33
N HIS A 1103 -54.99 -43.34 0.61
CA HIS A 1103 -54.31 -43.51 1.89
C HIS A 1103 -53.31 -42.37 2.17
N ILE A 1104 -52.53 -41.93 1.16
CA ILE A 1104 -51.64 -40.76 1.30
C ILE A 1104 -52.43 -39.51 1.71
N LEU A 1105 -53.50 -39.16 0.98
CA LEU A 1105 -54.33 -37.98 1.29
C LEU A 1105 -54.94 -38.06 2.70
N GLU A 1106 -55.44 -39.23 3.11
CA GLU A 1106 -55.95 -39.46 4.46
C GLU A 1106 -54.85 -39.28 5.53
N GLN A 1107 -53.61 -39.74 5.28
CA GLN A 1107 -52.48 -39.50 6.21
C GLN A 1107 -51.98 -38.06 6.21
N PHE A 1108 -51.99 -37.35 5.08
CA PHE A 1108 -51.71 -35.90 5.06
C PHE A 1108 -52.73 -35.12 5.89
N ILE A 1109 -54.02 -35.49 5.84
CA ILE A 1109 -55.07 -34.85 6.65
C ILE A 1109 -54.93 -35.21 8.14
N GLU A 1110 -54.72 -36.50 8.47
CA GLU A 1110 -54.55 -37.02 9.84
C GLU A 1110 -53.29 -36.46 10.53
N HIS A 1111 -52.22 -36.20 9.77
CA HIS A 1111 -50.91 -35.80 10.29
C HIS A 1111 -50.40 -34.44 9.82
N LYS A 1112 -51.25 -33.56 9.26
CA LYS A 1112 -50.85 -32.23 8.74
C LYS A 1112 -49.96 -31.41 9.68
N GLN A 1113 -50.19 -31.53 10.99
CA GLN A 1113 -49.41 -30.82 12.01
C GLN A 1113 -47.92 -31.21 12.05
N LEU A 1114 -47.56 -32.43 11.62
CA LEU A 1114 -46.16 -32.87 11.53
C LEU A 1114 -45.39 -32.17 10.40
N ILE A 1115 -46.07 -31.58 9.43
CA ILE A 1115 -45.48 -30.84 8.30
C ILE A 1115 -45.59 -29.33 8.54
N ILE A 1116 -46.73 -28.88 9.08
CA ILE A 1116 -46.95 -27.48 9.44
C ILE A 1116 -45.97 -27.01 10.53
N SER A 1117 -45.70 -27.84 11.55
CA SER A 1117 -44.78 -27.48 12.65
C SER A 1117 -43.35 -27.15 12.17
N PRO A 1118 -42.64 -28.03 11.42
CA PRO A 1118 -41.32 -27.70 10.87
C PRO A 1118 -41.33 -26.48 9.94
N LEU A 1119 -42.41 -26.28 9.17
CA LEU A 1119 -42.52 -25.16 8.23
C LEU A 1119 -42.72 -23.82 8.94
N ILE A 1120 -43.49 -23.78 10.03
CA ILE A 1120 -43.59 -22.59 10.90
C ILE A 1120 -42.25 -22.29 11.57
N LEU A 1121 -41.56 -23.31 12.10
CA LEU A 1121 -40.24 -23.13 12.73
C LEU A 1121 -39.18 -22.65 11.73
N LEU A 1122 -39.26 -23.06 10.46
CA LEU A 1122 -38.43 -22.53 9.38
C LEU A 1122 -38.75 -21.04 9.11
N ILE A 1123 -40.02 -20.69 8.89
CA ILE A 1123 -40.43 -19.30 8.62
C ILE A 1123 -40.00 -18.35 9.74
N LEU A 1124 -40.12 -18.77 11.01
CA LEU A 1124 -39.70 -17.97 12.16
C LEU A 1124 -38.17 -17.90 12.35
N SER A 1125 -37.39 -18.80 11.75
CA SER A 1125 -35.91 -18.75 11.78
C SER A 1125 -35.28 -18.13 10.53
N MET A 1126 -36.03 -18.00 9.43
CA MET A 1126 -35.57 -17.33 8.19
C MET A 1126 -35.07 -15.89 8.38
N PRO A 1127 -35.69 -15.02 9.21
CA PRO A 1127 -35.15 -13.68 9.47
C PRO A 1127 -33.71 -13.68 10.01
N ARG A 1128 -33.32 -14.71 10.78
CA ARG A 1128 -31.94 -14.90 11.24
C ARG A 1128 -30.98 -15.12 10.08
N LEU A 1129 -31.36 -16.05 9.19
CA LEU A 1129 -30.58 -16.38 8.00
C LEU A 1129 -30.50 -15.19 7.04
N ILE A 1130 -31.59 -14.44 6.87
CA ILE A 1130 -31.61 -13.22 6.05
C ILE A 1130 -30.67 -12.17 6.65
N ILE A 1131 -30.80 -11.81 7.93
CA ILE A 1131 -29.91 -10.84 8.60
C ILE A 1131 -28.44 -11.28 8.58
N SER A 1132 -28.15 -12.59 8.60
CA SER A 1132 -26.79 -13.11 8.49
C SER A 1132 -26.23 -13.19 7.06
N LEU A 1133 -27.09 -13.25 6.04
CA LEU A 1133 -26.67 -13.43 4.64
C LEU A 1133 -26.83 -12.18 3.77
N ILE A 1134 -27.42 -11.10 4.30
CA ILE A 1134 -27.22 -9.75 3.76
C ILE A 1134 -25.78 -9.34 4.10
N SER A 1135 -24.83 -9.97 3.41
CA SER A 1135 -23.38 -9.72 3.44
C SER A 1135 -23.03 -8.45 2.66
N GLY A 1136 -23.88 -7.43 2.77
CA GLY A 1136 -23.75 -6.13 2.14
C GLY A 1136 -23.66 -5.01 3.18
N CYS A 1137 -23.61 -3.79 2.69
CA CYS A 1137 -23.79 -2.62 3.55
C CYS A 1137 -25.30 -2.40 3.73
N VAL A 1138 -25.74 -2.16 4.96
CA VAL A 1138 -27.14 -1.94 5.36
C VAL A 1138 -27.26 -0.71 6.26
N ASP A 1139 -28.00 0.33 5.89
CA ASP A 1139 -28.27 1.42 6.85
C ASP A 1139 -29.28 0.93 7.91
N VAL A 1140 -28.78 0.74 9.12
CA VAL A 1140 -29.55 0.34 10.29
C VAL A 1140 -30.29 1.54 10.90
N SER A 1141 -29.83 2.78 10.70
CA SER A 1141 -30.48 4.00 11.20
C SER A 1141 -31.70 4.42 10.39
N ASN A 1142 -31.72 4.11 9.08
CA ASN A 1142 -32.89 4.29 8.22
C ASN A 1142 -34.12 3.47 8.68
N ASN A 1143 -33.92 2.25 9.20
CA ASN A 1143 -35.01 1.37 9.62
C ASN A 1143 -34.59 0.40 10.76
N PRO A 1144 -34.21 0.91 11.95
CA PRO A 1144 -33.71 0.07 13.05
C PRO A 1144 -34.78 -0.91 13.55
N TRP A 1145 -36.06 -0.54 13.41
CA TRP A 1145 -37.21 -1.41 13.67
C TRP A 1145 -37.22 -2.71 12.86
N LEU A 1146 -36.75 -2.70 11.61
CA LEU A 1146 -36.73 -3.89 10.75
C LEU A 1146 -35.76 -4.94 11.29
N TYR A 1147 -34.53 -4.52 11.57
CA TYR A 1147 -33.46 -5.39 12.07
C TYR A 1147 -33.76 -5.88 13.49
N LEU A 1148 -34.24 -4.99 14.35
CA LEU A 1148 -34.70 -5.34 15.70
C LEU A 1148 -35.86 -6.35 15.68
N SER A 1149 -36.85 -6.17 14.79
CA SER A 1149 -37.96 -7.13 14.66
C SER A 1149 -37.46 -8.49 14.19
N GLY A 1150 -36.62 -8.53 13.14
CA GLY A 1150 -36.06 -9.77 12.63
C GLY A 1150 -35.19 -10.50 13.67
N TYR A 1151 -34.42 -9.74 14.46
CA TYR A 1151 -33.65 -10.26 15.59
C TYR A 1151 -34.56 -10.93 16.62
N PHE A 1152 -35.60 -10.26 17.11
CA PHE A 1152 -36.53 -10.85 18.08
C PHE A 1152 -37.33 -12.04 17.51
N ILE A 1153 -37.78 -11.97 16.24
CA ILE A 1153 -38.50 -13.08 15.59
C ILE A 1153 -37.62 -14.34 15.60
N SER A 1154 -36.30 -14.23 15.39
CA SER A 1154 -35.39 -15.38 15.34
C SER A 1154 -35.34 -16.25 16.61
N PHE A 1155 -35.71 -15.70 17.78
CA PHE A 1155 -35.77 -16.44 19.05
C PHE A 1155 -37.16 -17.05 19.32
N THR A 1156 -38.19 -16.63 18.56
CA THR A 1156 -39.57 -17.11 18.70
C THR A 1156 -39.71 -18.65 18.57
N PRO A 1157 -38.97 -19.38 17.72
CA PRO A 1157 -39.03 -20.85 17.65
C PRO A 1157 -38.88 -21.53 19.02
N SER A 1158 -37.88 -21.15 19.81
CA SER A 1158 -37.62 -21.70 21.16
C SER A 1158 -38.78 -21.39 22.12
N MET A 1159 -39.52 -20.30 21.90
CA MET A 1159 -40.59 -19.81 22.76
C MET A 1159 -41.95 -20.45 22.49
N LEU A 1160 -42.05 -21.36 21.50
CA LEU A 1160 -43.33 -21.96 21.07
C LEU A 1160 -43.47 -23.45 21.38
N ILE A 1161 -42.55 -24.08 22.12
CA ILE A 1161 -42.55 -25.52 22.45
C ILE A 1161 -43.92 -26.04 22.94
N PHE A 1162 -44.59 -25.32 23.84
CA PHE A 1162 -45.91 -25.70 24.34
C PHE A 1162 -46.98 -25.60 23.25
N ILE A 1163 -46.97 -24.53 22.47
CA ILE A 1163 -47.95 -24.24 21.41
C ILE A 1163 -47.78 -25.19 20.21
N VAL A 1164 -46.55 -25.58 19.89
CA VAL A 1164 -46.20 -26.43 18.75
C VAL A 1164 -46.33 -27.92 19.07
N PHE A 1165 -45.87 -28.36 20.26
CA PHE A 1165 -45.89 -29.79 20.62
C PHE A 1165 -47.02 -30.17 21.57
N VAL A 1166 -47.23 -29.43 22.67
CA VAL A 1166 -48.20 -29.83 23.71
C VAL A 1166 -49.64 -29.56 23.27
N PHE A 1167 -49.93 -28.35 22.78
CA PHE A 1167 -51.27 -27.90 22.46
C PHE A 1167 -51.99 -28.72 21.37
N PRO A 1168 -51.35 -29.12 20.24
CA PRO A 1168 -52.01 -29.93 19.21
C PRO A 1168 -52.09 -31.42 19.57
N SER A 1169 -51.33 -31.87 20.56
CA SER A 1169 -51.20 -33.28 20.92
C SER A 1169 -52.23 -33.69 21.96
N LYS A 1170 -53.24 -34.47 21.56
CA LYS A 1170 -54.23 -35.07 22.49
C LYS A 1170 -53.57 -35.81 23.66
N LEU A 1171 -52.43 -36.46 23.44
CA LEU A 1171 -51.66 -37.15 24.47
C LEU A 1171 -51.03 -36.16 25.45
N TYR A 1172 -50.23 -35.22 24.96
CA TYR A 1172 -49.49 -34.29 25.85
C TYR A 1172 -50.43 -33.33 26.56
N MET A 1173 -51.47 -32.82 25.89
CA MET A 1173 -52.53 -31.98 26.49
C MET A 1173 -53.29 -32.71 27.61
N LYS A 1174 -53.55 -34.03 27.47
CA LYS A 1174 -54.13 -34.83 28.57
C LYS A 1174 -53.17 -34.88 29.76
N THR A 1175 -51.92 -35.29 29.55
CA THR A 1175 -50.93 -35.38 30.64
C THR A 1175 -50.60 -34.02 31.26
N PHE A 1176 -50.67 -32.92 30.49
CA PHE A 1176 -50.55 -31.57 31.01
C PHE A 1176 -51.67 -31.24 31.99
N ARG A 1177 -52.94 -31.50 31.62
CA ARG A 1177 -54.09 -31.28 32.52
C ARG A 1177 -53.99 -32.09 33.81
N GLU A 1178 -53.54 -33.35 33.71
CA GLU A 1178 -53.33 -34.23 34.86
C GLU A 1178 -52.17 -33.74 35.75
N SER A 1179 -51.01 -33.42 35.17
CA SER A 1179 -49.86 -32.83 35.89
C SER A 1179 -50.24 -31.49 36.55
N PHE A 1180 -50.96 -30.61 35.86
CA PHE A 1180 -51.34 -29.29 36.34
C PHE A 1180 -52.38 -29.36 37.47
N GLN A 1181 -53.36 -30.27 37.39
CA GLN A 1181 -54.26 -30.56 38.51
C GLN A 1181 -53.51 -31.11 39.72
N LYS A 1182 -52.51 -31.97 39.52
CA LYS A 1182 -51.66 -32.47 40.61
C LYS A 1182 -50.80 -31.36 41.23
N PHE A 1183 -50.17 -30.51 40.42
CA PHE A 1183 -49.37 -29.37 40.86
C PHE A 1183 -50.21 -28.39 41.68
N ARG A 1184 -51.41 -28.03 41.19
CA ARG A 1184 -52.34 -27.18 41.94
C ARG A 1184 -52.76 -27.79 43.28
N ARG A 1185 -52.83 -29.13 43.39
CA ARG A 1185 -53.10 -29.87 44.65
C ARG A 1185 -51.87 -30.07 45.56
N SER A 1186 -50.74 -29.45 45.26
CA SER A 1186 -49.58 -29.37 46.16
C SER A 1186 -49.06 -27.94 46.35
N THR A 1187 -49.80 -26.94 45.87
CA THR A 1187 -49.59 -25.50 46.14
C THR A 1187 -50.74 -24.89 46.97
N TYR A 1188 -51.76 -25.69 47.24
CA TYR A 1188 -52.73 -25.58 48.34
C TYR A 1188 -52.55 -26.83 49.21
#